data_AF-A0A5B1BD25-F1
#
_entry.id   AF-A0A5B1BD25-F1
#
_cell.length_a   1.000
_cell.length_b   1.000
_cell.length_c   1.000
_cell.angle_alpha   90.00
_cell.angle_beta   90.00
_cell.angle_gamma   90.00
#
_symmetry.space_group_name_H-M   'P 1'
#
loop_
_entity.id
_entity.type
_entity.pdbx_description
1 polymer ?
#
loop_
_entity_poly.entity_id
_entity_poly.type
_entity_poly.pdbx_seq_one_letter_code
_entity_poly.pdbx_strand_id
1 'polypeptide(L)'
;MKNKLIALLTLLNICYLSINAQNGSTGCNADSSCYDSDYPEIKEWAKAGRRGGIPTISNIKATLNPGGNIQNAIDRGGAGVVLLNNGTYTVNRSINLKDGVILRGRNKNGVKLSVKMKSGRAIVFGRGVNNAGLEDMRVVYEALPNPPKEYRTGFQDGRFCRECFENVFPSNNNTLVRLDGDDNWVDDVDFINSGSDPVEIFGKHNTFRNSLVDNCYNKGEGGEGYFDIRGDYNLVIGSTVRKIRHFAIQNGARYNVVFKNNLEVDVNFHNGDDGRNLIEQNSIIRPSWHTWGVFATGGARYGHDKPGPRNIIVNNTTFDYRENKKEFSDRNVVYTYRDYGEPDRTNWSMPSCGTFYAVKCGSGGGGNNTVPVTGVSISDNSITLTVNQTRDLDATVSPKGATNKSVNWSSNNTAVARVNSNGLVTAVSNGSAIITVTTVDGNKKATSRITVKDTDGNGGDSTIKNLALKKPTKSENSQNGNPASNAVDGNTNTRWSSNGFSKWLEVDLQSLKNISRTELVCYQNRAYQFTIQVKEKVSDAYRTVVDRSNNKTKGTVDKPIKDSFNPINARYIRINVTGADSYTGSWVSLLEFRVFGKDADTSTGGGESVTTTLSPIQDAYLENATRKNVDLIRVENNRRVGYLLFDVSQIKGAITSARLELTCTSDAGNGTIEIQQGNKIGWTENTLSNTNKPSAMTTLGSLNQSFKVNSTYKWNLKSLKINNQDKLALILEHKGGNDVGFASKENKSAIAKPKLVITYQSGRDNDLTDTRKTSIFPNPFTDQFNLRLIPNRVYYSVKIVNINGQIIYDKAITDKADTLQINLEHIESGIYFVQLTGEKGMESLKIMKN
;
A
#
# COMPACT_ATOMS: atom_id res chain seq x y z
N MET A 1 -60.10 9.31 18.66
CA MET A 1 -60.31 10.06 17.40
C MET A 1 -58.92 10.39 16.84
N LYS A 2 -58.37 9.53 15.97
CA LYS A 2 -58.31 9.65 14.50
C LYS A 2 -57.27 10.67 13.98
N ASN A 3 -56.16 10.12 13.40
CA ASN A 3 -55.45 10.51 12.16
C ASN A 3 -54.71 11.87 12.09
N LYS A 4 -53.52 12.11 11.51
CA LYS A 4 -52.53 11.42 10.63
C LYS A 4 -51.24 12.31 10.66
N LEU A 5 -50.03 11.78 10.84
CA LEU A 5 -48.97 11.52 9.82
C LEU A 5 -48.53 12.69 8.90
N ILE A 6 -47.26 13.15 8.98
CA ILE A 6 -46.19 13.16 7.94
C ILE A 6 -44.92 13.94 8.41
N ALA A 7 -43.75 13.44 8.00
CA ALA A 7 -42.33 13.77 8.30
C ALA A 7 -41.85 15.21 7.97
N LEU A 8 -40.67 15.74 8.36
CA LEU A 8 -39.30 15.27 8.04
C LEU A 8 -38.19 16.08 8.81
N LEU A 9 -37.02 15.45 8.99
CA LEU A 9 -35.75 15.92 9.59
C LEU A 9 -35.19 17.25 9.04
N THR A 10 -34.52 18.04 9.91
CA THR A 10 -33.06 18.38 9.84
C THR A 10 -32.68 19.44 10.90
N LEU A 11 -31.91 19.05 11.92
CA LEU A 11 -31.06 19.97 12.69
C LEU A 11 -29.62 19.49 12.51
N LEU A 12 -28.91 20.19 11.63
CA LEU A 12 -27.52 19.94 11.27
C LEU A 12 -26.62 20.35 12.45
N ASN A 13 -25.88 19.39 13.00
CA ASN A 13 -24.69 19.66 13.80
C ASN A 13 -23.64 20.32 12.89
N ILE A 14 -23.36 21.62 13.10
CA ILE A 14 -22.18 22.27 12.52
C ILE A 14 -21.05 22.12 13.52
N CYS A 15 -20.26 21.04 13.38
CA CYS A 15 -18.91 21.00 13.91
C CYS A 15 -18.05 21.99 13.12
N TYR A 16 -17.61 23.06 13.77
CA TYR A 16 -16.54 23.91 13.23
C TYR A 16 -15.22 23.12 13.21
N LEU A 17 -14.78 22.73 12.01
CA LEU A 17 -13.39 22.38 11.74
C LEU A 17 -12.56 23.67 11.74
N SER A 18 -11.78 23.90 12.79
CA SER A 18 -10.78 24.97 12.83
C SER A 18 -9.62 24.63 11.88
N ILE A 19 -9.57 25.30 10.73
CA ILE A 19 -8.38 25.32 9.86
C ILE A 19 -7.40 26.31 10.49
N ASN A 20 -6.36 25.83 11.15
CA ASN A 20 -5.30 26.68 11.67
C ASN A 20 -4.50 27.26 10.49
N ALA A 21 -4.76 28.52 10.16
CA ALA A 21 -4.11 29.24 9.08
C ALA A 21 -2.74 29.78 9.52
N GLN A 22 -1.72 29.66 8.66
CA GLN A 22 -0.38 30.24 8.83
C GLN A 22 -0.21 31.44 7.91
N ASN A 23 0.67 32.39 8.25
CA ASN A 23 0.93 33.56 7.41
C ASN A 23 1.16 33.18 5.93
N GLY A 24 0.58 33.95 5.02
CA GLY A 24 0.52 33.62 3.58
C GLY A 24 -0.55 32.60 3.19
N SER A 25 -1.35 32.05 4.12
CA SER A 25 -2.54 31.23 3.81
C SER A 25 -3.75 32.11 3.52
N THR A 26 -4.71 31.60 2.74
CA THR A 26 -6.02 32.26 2.60
C THR A 26 -6.66 32.48 3.97
N GLY A 27 -7.21 33.69 4.18
CA GLY A 27 -7.81 34.10 5.45
C GLY A 27 -6.84 34.70 6.46
N CYS A 28 -5.54 34.73 6.16
CA CYS A 28 -4.59 35.55 6.89
C CYS A 28 -4.63 36.98 6.37
N ASN A 29 -4.83 37.94 7.26
CA ASN A 29 -4.95 39.35 6.92
C ASN A 29 -3.99 40.17 7.77
N ALA A 30 -3.63 41.35 7.29
CA ALA A 30 -2.83 42.28 8.07
C ALA A 30 -3.52 42.59 9.41
N ASP A 31 -2.77 42.50 10.50
CA ASP A 31 -3.27 42.84 11.83
C ASP A 31 -3.08 44.33 12.08
N SER A 32 -4.09 45.11 11.70
CA SER A 32 -4.04 46.57 11.88
C SER A 32 -3.89 47.01 13.34
N SER A 33 -4.23 46.15 14.32
CA SER A 33 -4.04 46.45 15.75
C SER A 33 -2.56 46.46 16.17
N CYS A 34 -1.69 45.88 15.33
CA CYS A 34 -0.25 45.83 15.53
C CYS A 34 0.52 46.93 14.79
N TYR A 35 -0.19 47.83 14.11
CA TYR A 35 0.45 48.93 13.41
C TYR A 35 0.99 49.95 14.41
N ASP A 36 2.26 50.28 14.22
CA ASP A 36 3.01 51.19 15.06
C ASP A 36 3.41 52.42 14.24
N SER A 37 3.17 53.62 14.78
CA SER A 37 3.53 54.87 14.11
C SER A 37 5.04 55.06 13.97
N ASP A 38 5.81 54.46 14.87
CA ASP A 38 7.28 54.53 14.84
C ASP A 38 7.86 53.59 13.76
N TYR A 39 7.06 52.61 13.34
CA TYR A 39 7.40 51.62 12.30
C TYR A 39 6.30 51.54 11.23
N PRO A 40 6.18 52.57 10.38
CA PRO A 40 5.17 52.57 9.31
C PRO A 40 5.33 51.39 8.34
N GLU A 41 6.55 50.82 8.24
CA GLU A 41 6.84 49.64 7.41
C GLU A 41 6.09 48.37 7.83
N ILE A 42 5.59 48.27 9.07
CA ILE A 42 4.78 47.11 9.51
C ILE A 42 3.57 46.91 8.58
N LYS A 43 2.97 48.00 8.10
CA LYS A 43 1.86 47.97 7.14
C LYS A 43 2.27 47.38 5.80
N GLU A 44 3.52 47.60 5.39
CA GLU A 44 4.07 47.11 4.13
C GLU A 44 4.51 45.65 4.23
N TRP A 45 5.18 45.27 5.32
CA TRP A 45 5.54 43.86 5.56
C TRP A 45 4.31 42.97 5.67
N ALA A 46 3.21 43.44 6.25
CA ALA A 46 1.96 42.67 6.31
C ALA A 46 1.35 42.34 4.93
N LYS A 47 1.78 43.03 3.85
CA LYS A 47 1.38 42.75 2.46
C LYS A 47 2.29 41.72 1.77
N ALA A 48 3.37 41.31 2.41
CA ALA A 48 4.32 40.37 1.81
C ALA A 48 3.69 38.99 1.59
N GLY A 49 4.00 38.41 0.43
CA GLY A 49 3.44 37.17 -0.08
C GLY A 49 2.27 37.39 -1.03
N ARG A 50 1.75 36.28 -1.56
CA ARG A 50 0.60 36.25 -2.47
C ARG A 50 -0.59 36.94 -1.84
N ARG A 51 -1.11 37.96 -2.52
CA ARG A 51 -2.22 38.77 -2.02
C ARG A 51 -3.48 37.90 -1.86
N GLY A 52 -4.10 37.94 -0.68
CA GLY A 52 -5.22 37.05 -0.33
C GLY A 52 -4.81 35.63 0.06
N GLY A 53 -3.49 35.37 0.18
CA GLY A 53 -2.91 34.09 0.58
C GLY A 53 -3.08 32.98 -0.46
N ILE A 54 -2.38 31.86 -0.27
CA ILE A 54 -2.40 30.73 -1.20
C ILE A 54 -3.80 30.09 -1.23
N PRO A 55 -4.51 30.12 -2.39
CA PRO A 55 -5.90 29.69 -2.49
C PRO A 55 -6.08 28.17 -2.42
N THR A 56 -7.21 27.72 -1.88
CA THR A 56 -7.67 26.33 -1.95
C THR A 56 -8.37 26.07 -3.28
N ILE A 57 -7.59 25.87 -4.34
CA ILE A 57 -8.11 25.51 -5.66
C ILE A 57 -8.15 23.98 -5.81
N SER A 58 -9.34 23.44 -6.00
CA SER A 58 -9.62 22.00 -6.15
C SER A 58 -10.00 21.58 -7.57
N ASN A 59 -10.25 22.53 -8.48
CA ASN A 59 -10.63 22.21 -9.86
C ASN A 59 -9.45 21.57 -10.62
N ILE A 60 -9.50 20.25 -10.84
CA ILE A 60 -8.49 19.51 -11.61
C ILE A 60 -8.82 19.63 -13.09
N LYS A 61 -7.99 20.36 -13.84
CA LYS A 61 -8.15 20.50 -15.29
C LYS A 61 -7.44 19.40 -16.09
N ALA A 62 -6.43 18.77 -15.49
CA ALA A 62 -5.73 17.63 -16.09
C ALA A 62 -5.13 16.75 -14.99
N THR A 63 -5.07 15.44 -15.24
CA THR A 63 -4.30 14.50 -14.42
C THR A 63 -3.30 13.77 -15.32
N LEU A 64 -2.04 13.74 -14.93
CA LEU A 64 -0.96 13.12 -15.69
C LEU A 64 -0.35 11.95 -14.90
N ASN A 65 0.06 10.92 -15.64
CA ASN A 65 0.95 9.87 -15.17
C ASN A 65 2.38 10.12 -15.70
N PRO A 66 3.41 9.48 -15.13
CA PRO A 66 4.77 9.49 -15.70
C PRO A 66 4.78 9.19 -17.20
N GLY A 67 5.56 9.97 -17.95
CA GLY A 67 5.57 9.94 -19.43
C GLY A 67 4.56 10.88 -20.10
N GLY A 68 3.61 11.43 -19.34
CA GLY A 68 2.70 12.48 -19.81
C GLY A 68 3.42 13.80 -20.11
N ASN A 69 2.89 14.55 -21.09
CA ASN A 69 3.44 15.86 -21.46
C ASN A 69 2.89 16.97 -20.56
N ILE A 70 3.69 17.39 -19.58
CA ILE A 70 3.34 18.44 -18.60
C ILE A 70 3.04 19.77 -19.28
N GLN A 71 3.89 20.22 -20.21
CA GLN A 71 3.71 21.51 -20.87
C GLN A 71 2.39 21.57 -21.64
N ASN A 72 2.06 20.51 -22.39
CA ASN A 72 0.79 20.46 -23.11
C ASN A 72 -0.43 20.49 -22.18
N ALA A 73 -0.33 19.91 -20.97
CA ALA A 73 -1.42 19.97 -19.99
C ALA A 73 -1.57 21.35 -19.33
N ILE A 74 -0.46 22.07 -19.16
CA ILE A 74 -0.47 23.47 -18.73
C ILE A 74 -1.12 24.35 -19.80
N ASP A 75 -0.72 24.17 -21.06
CA ASP A 75 -1.16 25.00 -22.20
C ASP A 75 -2.63 24.76 -22.58
N ARG A 76 -3.21 23.61 -22.23
CA ARG A 76 -4.62 23.28 -22.51
C ARG A 76 -5.54 23.83 -21.43
N GLY A 77 -6.62 24.47 -21.87
CA GLY A 77 -7.68 25.02 -21.00
C GLY A 77 -7.25 26.26 -20.20
N GLY A 78 -8.17 26.81 -19.41
CA GLY A 78 -7.92 27.98 -18.55
C GLY A 78 -7.21 27.64 -17.23
N ALA A 79 -7.45 28.46 -16.21
CA ALA A 79 -6.97 28.26 -14.84
C ALA A 79 -7.43 26.91 -14.25
N GLY A 80 -6.63 26.34 -13.35
CA GLY A 80 -6.93 25.06 -12.71
C GLY A 80 -5.69 24.23 -12.40
N VAL A 81 -5.91 23.08 -11.75
CA VAL A 81 -4.84 22.19 -11.29
C VAL A 81 -4.48 21.18 -12.38
N VAL A 82 -3.21 21.16 -12.77
CA VAL A 82 -2.56 20.04 -13.45
C VAL A 82 -1.99 19.13 -12.37
N LEU A 83 -2.67 18.02 -12.12
CA LEU A 83 -2.34 17.07 -11.07
C LEU A 83 -1.40 15.98 -11.60
N LEU A 84 -0.23 15.84 -11.00
CA LEU A 84 0.74 14.80 -11.31
C LEU A 84 0.54 13.61 -10.37
N ASN A 85 0.19 12.44 -10.91
CA ASN A 85 0.19 11.18 -10.17
C ASN A 85 1.61 10.79 -9.79
N ASN A 86 1.75 9.92 -8.78
CA ASN A 86 3.05 9.51 -8.26
C ASN A 86 3.93 8.92 -9.37
N GLY A 87 5.23 9.16 -9.24
CA GLY A 87 6.25 8.69 -10.15
C GLY A 87 7.22 9.78 -10.58
N THR A 88 8.04 9.44 -11.57
CA THR A 88 9.13 10.30 -12.04
C THR A 88 8.80 10.89 -13.40
N TYR A 89 8.90 12.21 -13.53
CA TYR A 89 8.68 12.96 -14.76
C TYR A 89 9.99 13.55 -15.23
N THR A 90 10.42 13.20 -16.44
CA THR A 90 11.66 13.73 -17.00
C THR A 90 11.46 15.16 -17.51
N VAL A 91 12.29 16.09 -17.04
CA VAL A 91 12.31 17.49 -17.45
C VAL A 91 13.57 17.72 -18.29
N ASN A 92 13.40 17.64 -19.61
CA ASN A 92 14.45 17.89 -20.62
C ASN A 92 14.35 19.28 -21.27
N ARG A 93 13.29 20.03 -20.94
CA ARG A 93 13.03 21.40 -21.41
C ARG A 93 12.29 22.15 -20.31
N SER A 94 12.35 23.48 -20.32
CA SER A 94 11.65 24.32 -19.34
C SER A 94 10.14 24.04 -19.34
N ILE A 95 9.57 23.99 -18.15
CA ILE A 95 8.13 23.96 -17.89
C ILE A 95 7.70 25.41 -17.60
N ASN A 96 6.94 26.00 -18.50
CA ASN A 96 6.46 27.38 -18.38
C ASN A 96 5.02 27.35 -17.85
N LEU A 97 4.82 27.86 -16.64
CA LEU A 97 3.52 28.00 -15.99
C LEU A 97 2.69 29.09 -16.70
N LYS A 98 1.37 29.03 -16.52
CA LYS A 98 0.39 29.98 -17.07
C LYS A 98 -0.44 30.57 -15.94
N ASP A 99 -1.02 31.75 -16.19
CA ASP A 99 -1.87 32.46 -15.23
C ASP A 99 -2.98 31.53 -14.68
N GLY A 100 -3.13 31.49 -13.35
CA GLY A 100 -4.12 30.67 -12.66
C GLY A 100 -3.88 29.15 -12.73
N VAL A 101 -2.75 28.68 -13.28
CA VAL A 101 -2.45 27.23 -13.39
C VAL A 101 -1.59 26.79 -12.22
N ILE A 102 -2.00 25.68 -11.60
CA ILE A 102 -1.25 25.05 -10.51
C ILE A 102 -0.70 23.72 -11.01
N LEU A 103 0.62 23.55 -10.97
CA LEU A 103 1.26 22.25 -11.13
C LEU A 103 1.40 21.62 -9.75
N ARG A 104 0.58 20.60 -9.46
CA ARG A 104 0.49 19.98 -8.13
C ARG A 104 0.84 18.51 -8.21
N GLY A 105 1.71 18.02 -7.35
CA GLY A 105 1.91 16.59 -7.15
C GLY A 105 0.85 16.00 -6.23
N ARG A 106 0.57 14.71 -6.34
CA ARG A 106 -0.34 14.03 -5.40
C ARG A 106 0.10 14.16 -3.94
N ASN A 107 1.40 14.07 -3.72
CA ASN A 107 2.06 14.36 -2.46
C ASN A 107 3.56 14.57 -2.72
N LYS A 108 4.20 15.30 -1.80
CA LYS A 108 5.61 15.69 -1.92
C LYS A 108 6.57 14.54 -2.27
N ASN A 109 6.45 13.42 -1.56
CA ASN A 109 7.39 12.30 -1.71
C ASN A 109 7.07 11.39 -2.90
N GLY A 110 5.83 11.40 -3.37
CA GLY A 110 5.34 10.55 -4.45
C GLY A 110 5.67 11.06 -5.84
N VAL A 111 5.83 12.37 -6.03
CA VAL A 111 6.09 12.99 -7.34
C VAL A 111 7.51 13.55 -7.41
N LYS A 112 8.28 13.12 -8.41
CA LYS A 112 9.62 13.63 -8.70
C LYS A 112 9.69 14.20 -10.12
N LEU A 113 9.98 15.49 -10.25
CA LEU A 113 10.45 16.09 -11.50
C LEU A 113 11.97 15.86 -11.59
N SER A 114 12.38 14.92 -12.45
CA SER A 114 13.78 14.60 -12.74
C SER A 114 14.31 15.56 -13.80
N VAL A 115 15.01 16.60 -13.37
CA VAL A 115 15.61 17.59 -14.25
C VAL A 115 16.89 17.04 -14.86
N LYS A 116 16.93 16.99 -16.19
CA LYS A 116 18.07 16.50 -16.99
C LYS A 116 18.74 17.61 -17.81
N MET A 117 18.10 18.78 -17.89
CA MET A 117 18.64 19.95 -18.57
C MET A 117 19.94 20.40 -17.91
N LYS A 118 21.00 20.60 -18.69
CA LYS A 118 22.29 21.08 -18.14
C LYS A 118 22.26 22.57 -17.80
N SER A 119 21.51 23.36 -18.56
CA SER A 119 21.46 24.82 -18.43
C SER A 119 20.02 25.35 -18.52
N GLY A 120 19.83 26.60 -18.12
CA GLY A 120 18.53 27.27 -18.14
C GLY A 120 17.67 26.97 -16.91
N ARG A 121 16.38 27.31 -16.97
CA ARG A 121 15.44 27.18 -15.84
C ARG A 121 14.48 26.03 -16.05
N ALA A 122 14.38 25.13 -15.07
CA ALA A 122 13.53 23.95 -15.18
C ALA A 122 12.04 24.29 -15.09
N ILE A 123 11.64 25.14 -14.14
CA ILE A 123 10.26 25.64 -13.99
C ILE A 123 10.29 27.16 -14.00
N VAL A 124 9.40 27.77 -14.80
CA VAL A 124 9.36 29.22 -15.02
C VAL A 124 7.93 29.74 -14.84
N PHE A 125 7.74 30.64 -13.90
CA PHE A 125 6.58 31.53 -13.82
C PHE A 125 6.97 32.82 -14.51
N GLY A 126 6.71 32.89 -15.82
CA GLY A 126 7.16 34.01 -16.65
C GLY A 126 6.51 35.34 -16.26
N ARG A 127 7.04 36.45 -16.78
CA ARG A 127 6.40 37.77 -16.62
C ARG A 127 4.94 37.73 -17.08
N GLY A 128 4.05 38.32 -16.28
CA GLY A 128 2.60 38.32 -16.54
C GLY A 128 1.89 37.01 -16.19
N VAL A 129 2.58 35.99 -15.68
CA VAL A 129 1.95 34.84 -15.05
C VAL A 129 1.62 35.21 -13.61
N ASN A 130 0.34 35.21 -13.27
CA ASN A 130 -0.11 35.48 -11.90
C ASN A 130 -0.97 34.35 -11.38
N ASN A 131 -1.10 34.29 -10.06
CA ASN A 131 -1.96 33.32 -9.38
C ASN A 131 -1.67 31.85 -9.76
N ALA A 132 -0.43 31.54 -10.12
CA ALA A 132 0.01 30.21 -10.48
C ALA A 132 0.77 29.57 -9.31
N GLY A 133 0.76 28.23 -9.24
CA GLY A 133 1.31 27.50 -8.11
C GLY A 133 2.17 26.30 -8.51
N LEU A 134 3.19 26.01 -7.69
CA LEU A 134 3.92 24.75 -7.67
C LEU A 134 3.76 24.11 -6.29
N GLU A 135 3.18 22.92 -6.22
CA GLU A 135 2.77 22.32 -4.95
C GLU A 135 3.12 20.82 -4.85
N ASP A 136 3.46 20.37 -3.64
CA ASP A 136 3.44 18.97 -3.22
C ASP A 136 4.29 18.03 -4.10
N MET A 137 5.57 18.34 -4.34
CA MET A 137 6.47 17.48 -5.13
C MET A 137 7.96 17.67 -4.80
N ARG A 138 8.83 16.85 -5.41
CA ARG A 138 10.27 17.13 -5.45
C ARG A 138 10.72 17.50 -6.85
N VAL A 139 11.55 18.54 -6.95
CA VAL A 139 12.26 18.94 -8.17
C VAL A 139 13.73 18.62 -7.98
N VAL A 140 14.24 17.65 -8.73
CA VAL A 140 15.56 17.06 -8.50
C VAL A 140 16.40 17.18 -9.75
N TYR A 141 17.53 17.89 -9.67
CA TYR A 141 18.52 17.83 -10.74
C TYR A 141 19.28 16.51 -10.67
N GLU A 142 19.13 15.70 -11.71
CA GLU A 142 19.70 14.35 -11.79
C GLU A 142 20.94 14.30 -12.69
N ALA A 143 21.88 15.20 -12.45
CA ALA A 143 23.14 15.17 -13.16
C ALA A 143 24.32 15.29 -12.18
N LEU A 144 25.05 14.18 -12.08
CA LEU A 144 26.51 14.01 -12.14
C LEU A 144 27.00 12.97 -11.11
N PRO A 145 28.03 12.17 -11.43
CA PRO A 145 28.36 10.90 -10.73
C PRO A 145 28.83 11.08 -9.28
N ASN A 146 28.89 12.30 -8.81
CA ASN A 146 29.75 12.76 -7.75
C ASN A 146 28.98 13.86 -7.01
N PRO A 147 28.48 13.65 -5.78
CA PRO A 147 27.87 14.74 -5.02
C PRO A 147 28.94 15.81 -4.70
N PRO A 148 28.55 17.07 -4.47
CA PRO A 148 29.48 18.10 -3.99
C PRO A 148 30.25 17.57 -2.76
N LYS A 149 31.52 17.96 -2.61
CA LYS A 149 32.44 17.38 -1.61
C LYS A 149 31.91 17.46 -0.16
N GLU A 150 30.96 18.35 0.09
CA GLU A 150 30.21 18.45 1.35
C GLU A 150 29.42 17.17 1.76
N TYR A 151 29.30 16.18 0.89
CA TYR A 151 28.75 14.86 1.19
C TYR A 151 29.79 13.76 1.42
N ARG A 152 31.09 14.00 1.15
CA ARG A 152 32.12 12.93 1.09
C ARG A 152 33.05 12.80 2.29
N THR A 153 33.14 13.79 3.15
CA THR A 153 34.19 13.85 4.21
C THR A 153 33.68 13.61 5.63
N GLY A 154 32.39 13.31 5.83
CA GLY A 154 31.87 13.02 7.17
C GLY A 154 32.03 14.16 8.20
N PHE A 155 32.22 15.41 7.73
CA PHE A 155 32.29 16.68 8.46
C PHE A 155 32.62 16.57 9.96
N GLN A 156 33.81 16.04 10.26
CA GLN A 156 34.40 16.06 11.61
C GLN A 156 35.44 17.16 11.79
N ASP A 157 35.74 17.95 10.76
CA ASP A 157 36.80 18.94 10.85
C ASP A 157 36.21 20.35 10.72
N GLY A 158 36.22 21.10 11.82
CA GLY A 158 35.71 22.47 11.95
C GLY A 158 36.49 23.51 11.14
N ARG A 159 36.89 23.18 9.91
CA ARG A 159 37.72 24.01 9.04
C ARG A 159 36.96 24.43 7.79
N PHE A 160 37.25 25.65 7.34
CA PHE A 160 36.77 26.23 6.09
C PHE A 160 37.00 25.27 4.90
N CYS A 161 35.98 25.09 4.05
CA CYS A 161 36.06 24.27 2.85
C CYS A 161 36.07 25.15 1.58
N ARG A 162 37.27 25.53 1.09
CA ARG A 162 37.42 26.30 -0.16
C ARG A 162 36.78 25.60 -1.36
N GLU A 163 37.01 24.30 -1.46
CA GLU A 163 36.51 23.46 -2.55
C GLU A 163 34.98 23.31 -2.53
N CYS A 164 34.32 23.56 -1.39
CA CYS A 164 32.86 23.54 -1.29
C CYS A 164 32.22 24.76 -1.97
N PHE A 165 32.98 25.85 -2.16
CA PHE A 165 32.59 27.04 -2.90
C PHE A 165 33.06 27.00 -4.35
N GLU A 166 33.56 25.88 -4.88
CA GLU A 166 33.96 25.84 -6.28
C GLU A 166 32.77 25.62 -7.21
N ASN A 167 32.96 25.99 -8.48
CA ASN A 167 32.08 25.54 -9.53
C ASN A 167 32.48 24.12 -9.92
N VAL A 168 31.78 23.11 -9.35
CA VAL A 168 32.11 21.70 -9.60
C VAL A 168 31.85 21.34 -11.07
N PHE A 169 30.82 21.94 -11.68
CA PHE A 169 30.43 21.71 -13.07
C PHE A 169 29.94 23.00 -13.74
N PRO A 170 30.84 23.94 -14.06
CA PRO A 170 30.48 25.30 -14.48
C PRO A 170 29.56 25.35 -15.71
N SER A 171 29.67 24.38 -16.62
CA SER A 171 28.82 24.30 -17.82
C SER A 171 27.41 23.76 -17.56
N ASN A 172 27.15 23.29 -16.34
CA ASN A 172 25.86 22.78 -15.90
C ASN A 172 25.20 23.79 -14.94
N ASN A 173 24.74 24.93 -15.46
CA ASN A 173 24.17 26.05 -14.69
C ASN A 173 22.63 26.05 -14.66
N ASN A 174 22.02 24.91 -14.34
CA ASN A 174 20.56 24.83 -14.27
C ASN A 174 19.98 25.43 -12.97
N THR A 175 18.99 26.29 -13.12
CA THR A 175 18.11 26.79 -12.05
C THR A 175 16.86 25.93 -11.96
N LEU A 176 16.42 25.56 -10.76
CA LEU A 176 15.27 24.66 -10.60
C LEU A 176 13.93 25.40 -10.74
N VAL A 177 13.81 26.60 -10.18
CA VAL A 177 12.59 27.40 -10.30
C VAL A 177 12.88 28.90 -10.38
N ARG A 178 12.16 29.58 -11.27
CA ARG A 178 12.18 31.04 -11.41
C ARG A 178 10.78 31.62 -11.38
N LEU A 179 10.58 32.61 -10.51
CA LEU A 179 9.35 33.38 -10.35
C LEU A 179 9.56 34.80 -10.86
N ASP A 180 9.36 35.05 -12.16
CA ASP A 180 9.35 36.40 -12.74
C ASP A 180 7.98 37.08 -12.63
N GLY A 181 6.90 36.30 -12.55
CA GLY A 181 5.53 36.79 -12.42
C GLY A 181 5.14 37.12 -10.97
N ASP A 182 3.96 37.70 -10.80
CA ASP A 182 3.48 38.21 -9.51
C ASP A 182 2.40 37.30 -8.88
N ASP A 183 2.19 37.37 -7.57
CA ASP A 183 1.15 36.58 -6.86
C ASP A 183 1.22 35.07 -7.09
N ASN A 184 2.41 34.52 -7.33
CA ASN A 184 2.62 33.09 -7.49
C ASN A 184 3.09 32.46 -6.18
N TRP A 185 3.06 31.13 -6.13
CA TRP A 185 3.53 30.43 -4.94
C TRP A 185 4.22 29.10 -5.21
N VAL A 186 5.07 28.76 -4.24
CA VAL A 186 5.67 27.46 -4.05
C VAL A 186 5.31 26.99 -2.64
N ASP A 187 4.65 25.83 -2.51
CA ASP A 187 4.19 25.29 -1.23
C ASP A 187 4.50 23.79 -1.14
N ASP A 188 5.27 23.40 -0.11
CA ASP A 188 5.65 22.00 0.15
C ASP A 188 6.38 21.33 -1.04
N VAL A 189 7.42 21.99 -1.55
CA VAL A 189 8.26 21.50 -2.66
C VAL A 189 9.71 21.33 -2.22
N ASP A 190 10.29 20.17 -2.50
CA ASP A 190 11.72 19.93 -2.24
C ASP A 190 12.54 20.16 -3.52
N PHE A 191 13.40 21.17 -3.51
CA PHE A 191 14.38 21.47 -4.55
C PHE A 191 15.72 20.85 -4.15
N ILE A 192 16.12 19.80 -4.87
CA ILE A 192 17.28 18.98 -4.51
C ILE A 192 18.25 19.01 -5.67
N ASN A 193 19.47 19.46 -5.37
CA ASN A 193 20.55 19.65 -6.32
C ASN A 193 20.19 20.71 -7.37
N SER A 194 20.90 21.82 -7.42
CA SER A 194 20.87 22.73 -8.57
C SER A 194 22.23 22.78 -9.25
N GLY A 195 22.22 23.11 -10.54
CA GLY A 195 23.45 23.43 -11.26
C GLY A 195 23.94 24.84 -10.91
N SER A 196 23.03 25.77 -10.72
CA SER A 196 23.23 27.21 -10.46
C SER A 196 22.39 27.61 -9.23
N ASP A 197 21.79 28.79 -9.22
CA ASP A 197 20.79 29.23 -8.27
C ASP A 197 19.62 28.23 -8.22
N PRO A 198 19.31 27.61 -7.07
CA PRO A 198 18.15 26.72 -6.98
C PRO A 198 16.83 27.48 -7.16
N VAL A 199 16.72 28.70 -6.64
CA VAL A 199 15.48 29.50 -6.60
C VAL A 199 15.79 30.95 -6.98
N GLU A 200 15.07 31.47 -7.96
CA GLU A 200 15.08 32.89 -8.34
C GLU A 200 13.66 33.49 -8.15
N ILE A 201 13.52 34.59 -7.40
CA ILE A 201 12.24 35.30 -7.18
C ILE A 201 12.40 36.77 -7.58
N PHE A 202 12.01 37.08 -8.80
CA PHE A 202 12.19 38.41 -9.41
C PHE A 202 10.87 39.18 -9.53
N GLY A 203 9.74 38.47 -9.50
CA GLY A 203 8.41 39.07 -9.43
C GLY A 203 8.03 39.48 -8.01
N LYS A 204 6.82 40.02 -7.86
CA LYS A 204 6.32 40.63 -6.63
C LYS A 204 5.23 39.81 -5.98
N HIS A 205 5.07 39.97 -4.67
CA HIS A 205 4.00 39.29 -3.93
C HIS A 205 4.01 37.77 -4.12
N ASN A 206 5.17 37.13 -4.26
CA ASN A 206 5.25 35.68 -4.34
C ASN A 206 5.40 35.08 -2.94
N THR A 207 4.83 33.90 -2.72
CA THR A 207 5.00 33.14 -1.47
C THR A 207 5.80 31.86 -1.72
N PHE A 208 6.95 31.73 -1.06
CA PHE A 208 7.71 30.48 -0.98
C PHE A 208 7.59 29.92 0.43
N ARG A 209 6.98 28.74 0.59
CA ARG A 209 6.74 28.21 1.94
C ARG A 209 6.84 26.70 2.09
N ASN A 210 7.09 26.27 3.33
CA ASN A 210 7.09 24.86 3.74
C ASN A 210 8.00 23.97 2.87
N SER A 211 9.01 24.56 2.25
CA SER A 211 9.75 23.95 1.15
C SER A 211 11.21 23.73 1.57
N LEU A 212 11.86 22.75 0.95
CA LEU A 212 13.28 22.46 1.17
C LEU A 212 14.07 22.93 -0.05
N VAL A 213 15.17 23.64 0.19
CA VAL A 213 16.22 23.86 -0.79
C VAL A 213 17.48 23.22 -0.25
N ASP A 214 17.94 22.17 -0.93
CA ASP A 214 19.10 21.39 -0.53
C ASP A 214 20.06 21.25 -1.69
N ASN A 215 21.27 21.76 -1.48
CA ASN A 215 22.44 21.54 -2.31
C ASN A 215 22.48 22.26 -3.68
N CYS A 216 23.63 22.86 -3.99
CA CYS A 216 23.99 23.41 -5.29
C CYS A 216 25.41 22.95 -5.71
N TYR A 217 25.58 22.63 -6.98
CA TYR A 217 26.87 22.21 -7.56
C TYR A 217 27.82 23.35 -7.89
N ASN A 218 27.33 24.51 -8.32
CA ASN A 218 28.17 25.65 -8.65
C ASN A 218 27.98 26.79 -7.64
N LYS A 219 29.02 27.02 -6.84
CA LYS A 219 29.05 28.03 -5.77
C LYS A 219 30.27 28.97 -5.89
N GLY A 220 30.96 28.92 -7.03
CA GLY A 220 32.17 29.68 -7.33
C GLY A 220 31.92 31.14 -7.64
N GLU A 221 33.01 31.90 -7.77
CA GLU A 221 32.97 33.30 -8.19
C GLU A 221 32.16 33.42 -9.51
N GLY A 222 31.28 34.44 -9.60
CA GLY A 222 30.38 34.62 -10.74
C GLY A 222 28.88 34.78 -10.42
N GLY A 223 28.47 34.74 -9.14
CA GLY A 223 27.07 35.01 -8.76
C GLY A 223 26.14 33.79 -8.79
N GLU A 224 26.67 32.60 -8.51
CA GLU A 224 25.97 31.33 -8.62
C GLU A 224 25.69 30.69 -7.25
N GLY A 225 24.59 29.95 -7.15
CA GLY A 225 24.22 29.15 -5.98
C GLY A 225 23.40 29.91 -4.94
N TYR A 226 22.58 30.85 -5.38
CA TYR A 226 21.78 31.73 -4.53
C TYR A 226 20.33 31.24 -4.41
N PHE A 227 19.77 31.42 -3.22
CA PHE A 227 18.33 31.70 -3.13
C PHE A 227 18.20 33.18 -3.41
N ASP A 228 17.82 33.55 -4.64
CA ASP A 228 17.97 34.90 -5.16
C ASP A 228 16.64 35.67 -5.18
N ILE A 229 16.50 36.66 -4.29
CA ILE A 229 15.33 37.55 -4.22
C ILE A 229 15.70 38.91 -4.80
N ARG A 230 15.01 39.29 -5.88
CA ARG A 230 15.14 40.61 -6.55
C ARG A 230 13.84 41.39 -6.61
N GLY A 231 12.71 40.74 -6.40
CA GLY A 231 11.40 41.39 -6.41
C GLY A 231 10.97 41.97 -5.06
N ASP A 232 9.82 42.63 -5.05
CA ASP A 232 9.25 43.30 -3.88
C ASP A 232 8.18 42.47 -3.19
N TYR A 233 7.97 42.67 -1.89
CA TYR A 233 6.87 42.09 -1.13
C TYR A 233 6.77 40.56 -1.21
N ASN A 234 7.88 39.84 -1.38
CA ASN A 234 7.88 38.39 -1.36
C ASN A 234 7.93 37.86 0.07
N LEU A 235 7.30 36.71 0.30
CA LEU A 235 7.28 36.02 1.59
C LEU A 235 8.00 34.68 1.47
N VAL A 236 9.01 34.48 2.31
CA VAL A 236 9.66 33.18 2.52
C VAL A 236 9.38 32.72 3.95
N ILE A 237 8.68 31.61 4.12
CA ILE A 237 8.20 31.16 5.44
C ILE A 237 8.24 29.65 5.65
N GLY A 238 8.60 29.21 6.86
CA GLY A 238 8.53 27.79 7.25
C GLY A 238 9.40 26.86 6.42
N SER A 239 10.38 27.40 5.70
CA SER A 239 11.19 26.68 4.73
C SER A 239 12.57 26.36 5.28
N THR A 240 13.21 25.34 4.74
CA THR A 240 14.61 24.99 5.05
C THR A 240 15.49 25.27 3.83
N VAL A 241 16.57 26.03 4.02
CA VAL A 241 17.55 26.31 2.95
C VAL A 241 18.92 25.94 3.47
N ARG A 242 19.63 25.06 2.77
CA ARG A 242 20.95 24.60 3.20
C ARG A 242 21.86 24.27 2.04
N LYS A 243 23.16 24.32 2.30
CA LYS A 243 24.21 23.86 1.37
C LYS A 243 24.15 24.54 0.00
N ILE A 244 23.79 25.82 0.02
CA ILE A 244 23.90 26.73 -1.11
C ILE A 244 24.92 27.80 -0.75
N ARG A 245 25.19 28.75 -1.65
CA ARG A 245 26.18 29.79 -1.40
C ARG A 245 25.64 30.90 -0.51
N HIS A 246 24.53 31.53 -0.91
CA HIS A 246 23.92 32.66 -0.20
C HIS A 246 22.40 32.56 -0.23
N PHE A 247 21.75 32.98 0.85
CA PHE A 247 20.37 33.46 0.78
C PHE A 247 20.42 34.95 0.47
N ALA A 248 20.24 35.33 -0.79
CA ALA A 248 20.53 36.68 -1.28
C ALA A 248 19.26 37.52 -1.45
N ILE A 249 19.30 38.76 -0.95
CA ILE A 249 18.32 39.83 -1.23
C ILE A 249 19.09 40.96 -1.89
N GLN A 250 18.70 41.36 -3.11
CA GLN A 250 19.53 42.25 -3.93
C GLN A 250 18.76 42.93 -5.08
N ASN A 251 19.45 43.81 -5.80
CA ASN A 251 19.04 44.42 -7.06
C ASN A 251 17.66 45.10 -6.99
N GLY A 252 17.50 46.01 -6.02
CA GLY A 252 16.29 46.81 -5.82
C GLY A 252 15.18 46.13 -5.00
N ALA A 253 15.42 44.92 -4.50
CA ALA A 253 14.46 44.21 -3.65
C ALA A 253 14.11 44.98 -2.38
N ARG A 254 12.82 45.08 -2.04
CA ARG A 254 12.34 45.72 -0.80
C ARG A 254 11.06 45.12 -0.27
N TYR A 255 10.80 45.36 1.02
CA TYR A 255 9.60 44.89 1.73
C TYR A 255 9.40 43.36 1.69
N ASN A 256 10.47 42.61 1.42
CA ASN A 256 10.43 41.15 1.50
C ASN A 256 10.46 40.72 2.96
N VAL A 257 9.79 39.61 3.25
CA VAL A 257 9.70 39.04 4.60
C VAL A 257 10.26 37.62 4.57
N VAL A 258 11.30 37.39 5.36
CA VAL A 258 11.89 36.08 5.62
C VAL A 258 11.58 35.75 7.07
N PHE A 259 10.64 34.83 7.28
CA PHE A 259 10.04 34.59 8.59
C PHE A 259 9.96 33.12 8.97
N LYS A 260 10.37 32.74 10.18
CA LYS A 260 10.24 31.35 10.71
C LYS A 260 10.84 30.27 9.80
N ASN A 261 11.98 30.54 9.17
CA ASN A 261 12.71 29.59 8.36
C ASN A 261 13.86 28.93 9.15
N ASN A 262 14.38 27.83 8.62
CA ASN A 262 15.63 27.21 9.05
C ASN A 262 16.68 27.36 7.94
N LEU A 263 17.62 28.28 8.13
CA LEU A 263 18.62 28.66 7.14
C LEU A 263 19.99 28.15 7.61
N GLU A 264 20.50 27.10 6.99
CA GLU A 264 21.88 26.63 7.16
C GLU A 264 22.75 27.26 6.05
N VAL A 265 22.70 28.59 6.00
CA VAL A 265 23.36 29.48 5.05
C VAL A 265 23.33 30.90 5.62
N ASP A 266 24.21 31.78 5.14
CA ASP A 266 24.15 33.21 5.44
C ASP A 266 22.93 33.90 4.78
N VAL A 267 22.44 34.94 5.43
CA VAL A 267 21.54 35.92 4.81
C VAL A 267 22.36 37.10 4.31
N ASN A 268 22.35 37.31 2.99
CA ASN A 268 23.25 38.23 2.30
C ASN A 268 22.48 39.36 1.61
N PHE A 269 22.64 40.60 2.07
CA PHE A 269 22.19 41.78 1.34
C PHE A 269 23.23 42.13 0.28
N HIS A 270 23.09 41.46 -0.87
CA HIS A 270 24.24 41.15 -1.71
C HIS A 270 24.68 42.33 -2.58
N ASN A 271 23.77 42.86 -3.39
CA ASN A 271 24.10 43.90 -4.37
C ASN A 271 22.95 44.90 -4.47
N GLY A 272 22.95 45.94 -3.64
CA GLY A 272 22.02 47.08 -3.75
C GLY A 272 20.55 46.69 -3.67
N ASP A 273 20.08 46.19 -2.53
CA ASP A 273 18.64 46.15 -2.25
C ASP A 273 18.11 47.56 -1.91
N ASP A 274 16.81 47.82 -2.08
CA ASP A 274 16.20 49.13 -1.79
C ASP A 274 15.87 49.31 -0.30
N GLY A 275 16.21 48.32 0.53
CA GLY A 275 16.03 48.33 1.98
C GLY A 275 14.65 47.87 2.42
N ARG A 276 14.36 48.08 3.70
CA ARG A 276 13.07 47.75 4.33
C ARG A 276 12.66 46.29 4.15
N ASN A 277 13.60 45.36 4.09
CA ASN A 277 13.33 43.93 4.17
C ASN A 277 13.30 43.51 5.65
N LEU A 278 12.57 42.44 5.96
CA LEU A 278 12.38 41.94 7.32
C LEU A 278 12.88 40.51 7.44
N ILE A 279 13.86 40.29 8.32
CA ILE A 279 14.37 38.97 8.70
C ILE A 279 14.01 38.73 10.16
N GLU A 280 12.97 37.94 10.40
CA GLU A 280 12.39 37.78 11.74
C GLU A 280 12.11 36.31 12.11
N GLN A 281 12.42 35.94 13.37
CA GLN A 281 12.07 34.62 13.93
C GLN A 281 12.62 33.41 13.16
N ASN A 282 13.72 33.56 12.43
CA ASN A 282 14.38 32.45 11.74
C ASN A 282 15.40 31.77 12.67
N SER A 283 15.69 30.50 12.39
CA SER A 283 16.91 29.82 12.81
C SER A 283 17.94 29.98 11.70
N ILE A 284 19.07 30.65 11.97
CA ILE A 284 20.11 30.92 10.97
C ILE A 284 21.45 30.40 11.49
N ILE A 285 21.99 29.45 10.78
CA ILE A 285 23.21 28.75 11.13
C ILE A 285 24.22 29.02 10.03
N ARG A 286 25.39 29.55 10.41
CA ARG A 286 26.58 29.54 9.55
C ARG A 286 27.34 28.24 9.83
N PRO A 287 27.42 27.31 8.87
CA PRO A 287 28.21 26.09 9.05
C PRO A 287 29.70 26.40 9.14
N SER A 288 30.47 25.54 9.80
CA SER A 288 31.93 25.69 9.96
C SER A 288 32.69 25.78 8.63
N TRP A 289 32.13 25.18 7.58
CA TRP A 289 32.70 25.17 6.23
C TRP A 289 32.41 26.47 5.44
N HIS A 290 31.48 27.31 5.88
CA HIS A 290 31.05 28.54 5.22
C HIS A 290 31.92 29.73 5.65
N THR A 291 32.22 30.65 4.72
CA THR A 291 33.10 31.82 4.95
C THR A 291 32.39 33.08 5.33
N TRP A 292 31.14 33.26 4.93
CA TRP A 292 30.42 34.48 5.19
C TRP A 292 29.75 34.41 6.55
N GLY A 293 29.71 35.53 7.28
CA GLY A 293 29.05 35.60 8.59
C GLY A 293 27.58 35.21 8.50
N VAL A 294 26.92 35.00 9.64
CA VAL A 294 25.48 34.63 9.68
C VAL A 294 24.63 35.66 8.91
N PHE A 295 25.03 36.93 8.99
CA PHE A 295 24.55 38.02 8.16
C PHE A 295 25.73 38.66 7.41
N ALA A 296 25.54 39.00 6.14
CA ALA A 296 26.61 39.47 5.27
C ALA A 296 26.14 40.44 4.18
N THR A 297 27.09 41.07 3.50
CA THR A 297 26.88 42.01 2.37
C THR A 297 27.85 41.67 1.24
N GLY A 298 27.52 41.96 -0.03
CA GLY A 298 28.38 41.57 -1.16
C GLY A 298 29.72 42.31 -1.24
N GLY A 299 29.92 43.40 -0.48
CA GLY A 299 31.20 44.09 -0.32
C GLY A 299 31.65 44.94 -1.52
N ALA A 300 32.00 46.21 -1.24
CA ALA A 300 32.38 47.21 -2.26
C ALA A 300 33.52 46.78 -3.19
N ARG A 301 34.49 45.98 -2.70
CA ARG A 301 35.66 45.53 -3.46
C ARG A 301 35.31 44.69 -4.69
N TYR A 302 34.11 44.12 -4.73
CA TYR A 302 33.59 43.34 -5.86
C TYR A 302 32.68 44.14 -6.78
N GLY A 303 32.58 45.46 -6.58
CA GLY A 303 31.69 46.33 -7.36
C GLY A 303 30.22 46.20 -6.97
N HIS A 304 29.91 45.57 -5.85
CA HIS A 304 28.54 45.48 -5.33
C HIS A 304 28.13 46.77 -4.65
N ASP A 305 26.86 47.14 -4.79
CA ASP A 305 26.24 48.26 -4.07
C ASP A 305 25.91 47.87 -2.62
N LYS A 306 25.97 48.86 -1.72
CA LYS A 306 25.72 48.67 -0.29
C LYS A 306 24.26 48.28 -0.02
N PRO A 307 23.98 47.63 1.12
CA PRO A 307 22.60 47.35 1.52
C PRO A 307 21.75 48.60 1.63
N GLY A 308 20.48 48.47 1.28
CA GLY A 308 19.49 49.51 1.45
C GLY A 308 19.19 49.80 2.93
N PRO A 309 18.64 50.98 3.24
CA PRO A 309 18.38 51.37 4.61
C PRO A 309 17.23 50.57 5.23
N ARG A 310 17.22 50.46 6.56
CA ARG A 310 16.10 49.90 7.35
C ARG A 310 15.76 48.45 7.01
N ASN A 311 16.73 47.67 6.56
CA ASN A 311 16.63 46.21 6.63
C ASN A 311 16.59 45.80 8.11
N ILE A 312 15.49 45.21 8.56
CA ILE A 312 15.25 44.85 9.95
C ILE A 312 15.64 43.40 10.20
N ILE A 313 16.53 43.19 11.16
CA ILE A 313 16.91 41.88 11.66
C ILE A 313 16.53 41.82 13.13
N VAL A 314 15.68 40.85 13.51
CA VAL A 314 15.13 40.81 14.87
C VAL A 314 14.65 39.42 15.26
N ASN A 315 14.84 39.04 16.51
CA ASN A 315 14.33 37.79 17.09
C ASN A 315 14.72 36.51 16.32
N ASN A 316 15.83 36.54 15.59
CA ASN A 316 16.38 35.33 14.96
C ASN A 316 17.21 34.56 15.99
N THR A 317 17.16 33.23 15.92
CA THR A 317 18.13 32.37 16.61
C THR A 317 19.31 32.16 15.67
N THR A 318 20.49 32.58 16.08
CA THR A 318 21.69 32.49 15.25
C THR A 318 22.78 31.67 15.90
N PHE A 319 23.57 30.98 15.09
CA PHE A 319 24.80 30.35 15.55
C PHE A 319 25.86 30.31 14.44
N ASP A 320 27.05 30.77 14.78
CA ASP A 320 28.24 30.65 13.96
C ASP A 320 29.07 29.46 14.43
N TYR A 321 29.04 28.34 13.68
CA TYR A 321 29.83 27.15 14.04
C TYR A 321 31.32 27.28 13.78
N ARG A 322 31.75 28.25 12.96
CA ARG A 322 33.16 28.46 12.66
C ARG A 322 33.86 29.24 13.76
N GLU A 323 33.21 30.30 14.23
CA GLU A 323 33.71 31.13 15.33
C GLU A 323 33.17 30.70 16.70
N ASN A 324 32.29 29.70 16.73
CA ASN A 324 31.65 29.15 17.93
C ASN A 324 30.97 30.22 18.81
N LYS A 325 30.19 31.12 18.18
CA LYS A 325 29.51 32.23 18.85
C LYS A 325 28.07 32.42 18.38
N LYS A 326 27.27 33.09 19.22
CA LYS A 326 25.95 33.64 18.85
C LYS A 326 26.11 35.08 18.43
N GLU A 327 25.43 35.51 17.37
CA GLU A 327 25.55 36.87 16.84
C GLU A 327 24.21 37.40 16.33
N PHE A 328 23.83 38.63 16.65
CA PHE A 328 22.55 39.19 16.18
C PHE A 328 21.31 38.37 16.60
N SER A 329 21.37 37.70 17.76
CA SER A 329 20.30 36.86 18.32
C SER A 329 19.78 37.34 19.67
N ASP A 330 20.10 38.56 20.07
CA ASP A 330 19.53 39.12 21.30
C ASP A 330 18.02 39.28 21.13
N ARG A 331 17.29 38.78 22.13
CA ARG A 331 15.83 38.82 22.12
C ARG A 331 15.34 40.26 22.20
N ASN A 332 14.36 40.59 21.36
CA ASN A 332 13.73 41.91 21.24
C ASN A 332 14.70 43.06 20.91
N VAL A 333 15.88 42.74 20.39
CA VAL A 333 16.84 43.74 19.90
C VAL A 333 16.73 43.80 18.38
N VAL A 334 16.61 45.02 17.87
CA VAL A 334 16.55 45.27 16.43
C VAL A 334 17.95 45.62 15.92
N TYR A 335 18.38 44.94 14.86
CA TYR A 335 19.60 45.22 14.13
C TYR A 335 19.26 45.71 12.71
N THR A 336 20.14 46.54 12.15
CA THR A 336 20.00 47.04 10.78
C THR A 336 21.36 47.34 10.16
N TYR A 337 21.41 47.54 8.85
CA TYR A 337 22.64 47.94 8.16
C TYR A 337 22.71 49.46 8.02
N ARG A 338 23.86 50.04 8.38
CA ARG A 338 24.22 51.43 8.02
C ARG A 338 25.08 51.51 6.76
N ASP A 339 25.93 50.50 6.55
CA ASP A 339 26.84 50.39 5.40
C ASP A 339 27.20 48.90 5.15
N TYR A 340 28.22 48.63 4.33
CA TYR A 340 28.81 47.29 4.19
C TYR A 340 29.29 46.71 5.54
N GLY A 341 29.28 45.39 5.65
CA GLY A 341 29.85 44.66 6.78
C GLY A 341 28.80 43.89 7.59
N GLU A 342 28.78 44.10 8.89
CA GLU A 342 27.89 43.44 9.85
C GLU A 342 26.73 44.37 10.25
N PRO A 343 25.56 43.82 10.65
CA PRO A 343 24.45 44.61 11.18
C PRO A 343 24.81 45.40 12.45
N ASP A 344 24.38 46.66 12.52
CA ASP A 344 24.45 47.49 13.70
C ASP A 344 23.30 47.22 14.66
N ARG A 345 23.59 47.12 15.95
CA ARG A 345 22.57 47.16 17.01
C ARG A 345 21.92 48.55 17.05
N THR A 346 20.60 48.60 17.13
CA THR A 346 19.83 49.84 17.23
C THR A 346 19.27 50.06 18.64
N ASN A 347 18.79 51.28 18.90
CA ASN A 347 17.98 51.62 20.09
C ASN A 347 16.47 51.50 19.82
N TRP A 348 16.08 50.86 18.72
CA TRP A 348 14.68 50.70 18.32
C TRP A 348 13.99 49.68 19.22
N SER A 349 12.80 50.04 19.72
CA SER A 349 11.97 49.17 20.57
C SER A 349 11.13 48.24 19.72
N MET A 350 10.83 47.04 20.22
CA MET A 350 9.85 46.17 19.57
C MET A 350 8.47 46.85 19.50
N PRO A 351 7.70 46.63 18.42
CA PRO A 351 6.30 47.07 18.37
C PRO A 351 5.48 46.37 19.45
N SER A 352 4.36 46.98 19.84
CA SER A 352 3.49 46.51 20.93
C SER A 352 3.03 45.05 20.79
N CYS A 353 2.82 44.59 19.55
CA CYS A 353 2.47 43.20 19.26
C CYS A 353 3.62 42.20 19.34
N GLY A 354 4.85 42.64 19.60
CA GLY A 354 6.03 41.78 19.70
C GLY A 354 6.47 41.17 18.37
N THR A 355 5.98 41.67 17.23
CA THR A 355 6.40 41.25 15.89
C THR A 355 6.26 42.38 14.88
N PHE A 356 7.17 42.44 13.91
CA PHE A 356 7.10 43.39 12.81
C PHE A 356 6.29 42.83 11.63
N TYR A 357 6.21 41.51 11.50
CA TYR A 357 5.32 40.87 10.53
C TYR A 357 3.90 40.71 11.08
N ALA A 358 3.17 41.83 11.14
CA ALA A 358 1.83 41.94 11.70
C ALA A 358 0.74 41.29 10.81
N VAL A 359 0.67 39.97 10.84
CA VAL A 359 -0.38 39.19 10.15
C VAL A 359 -1.15 38.36 11.16
N LYS A 360 -2.49 38.45 11.10
CA LYS A 360 -3.41 37.63 11.89
C LYS A 360 -4.10 36.62 10.99
N CYS A 361 -4.00 35.37 11.39
CA CYS A 361 -4.72 34.25 10.80
C CYS A 361 -5.78 33.76 11.80
N GLY A 362 -6.91 33.21 11.34
CA GLY A 362 -8.01 32.79 12.20
C GLY A 362 -7.57 31.97 13.43
N SER A 363 -8.01 32.44 14.61
CA SER A 363 -7.89 31.92 16.00
C SER A 363 -6.52 31.41 16.50
N GLY A 364 -5.68 32.35 16.99
CA GLY A 364 -5.11 32.26 18.34
C GLY A 364 -3.58 32.11 18.49
N GLY A 365 -2.94 33.19 18.96
CA GLY A 365 -1.86 33.16 19.98
C GLY A 365 -0.47 32.65 19.58
N GLY A 366 0.52 33.57 19.56
CA GLY A 366 1.92 33.22 19.38
C GLY A 366 2.50 32.38 20.52
N GLY A 367 3.22 31.32 20.15
CA GLY A 367 4.07 30.53 21.03
C GLY A 367 4.37 29.18 20.39
N ASN A 368 5.56 29.02 19.77
CA ASN A 368 5.98 27.80 19.03
C ASN A 368 4.87 27.23 18.11
N ASN A 369 4.59 27.95 17.01
CA ASN A 369 3.54 27.57 16.05
C ASN A 369 3.93 26.36 15.20
N THR A 370 3.94 25.16 15.78
CA THR A 370 3.57 23.98 15.01
C THR A 370 2.04 24.03 14.84
N VAL A 371 1.56 24.13 13.61
CA VAL A 371 0.15 23.90 13.31
C VAL A 371 -0.08 22.39 13.41
N PRO A 372 -0.78 21.91 14.44
CA PRO A 372 -0.94 20.48 14.63
C PRO A 372 -1.85 19.91 13.56
N VAL A 373 -1.59 18.67 13.18
CA VAL A 373 -2.51 17.90 12.36
C VAL A 373 -3.82 17.68 13.13
N THR A 374 -4.93 18.14 12.56
CA THR A 374 -6.29 17.89 13.07
C THR A 374 -6.94 16.68 12.43
N GLY A 375 -6.54 16.31 11.20
CA GLY A 375 -7.06 15.13 10.52
C GLY A 375 -6.21 14.69 9.33
N VAL A 376 -6.51 13.51 8.81
CA VAL A 376 -6.03 13.05 7.49
C VAL A 376 -7.19 12.38 6.78
N SER A 377 -7.33 12.62 5.48
CA SER A 377 -8.26 11.91 4.61
C SER A 377 -7.50 11.16 3.54
N ILE A 378 -8.14 10.16 2.95
CA ILE A 378 -7.58 9.36 1.87
C ILE A 378 -8.43 9.53 0.60
N SER A 379 -7.78 9.65 -0.56
CA SER A 379 -8.42 9.89 -1.87
C SER A 379 -9.57 8.91 -2.19
N ASP A 380 -9.38 7.63 -1.91
CA ASP A 380 -10.37 6.57 -2.13
C ASP A 380 -10.46 5.71 -0.85
N ASN A 381 -11.63 5.60 -0.22
CA ASN A 381 -11.83 4.75 0.96
C ASN A 381 -12.05 3.27 0.62
N SER A 382 -12.26 2.93 -0.66
CA SER A 382 -12.39 1.57 -1.17
C SER A 382 -11.99 1.48 -2.64
N ILE A 383 -11.11 0.54 -2.99
CA ILE A 383 -10.60 0.34 -4.35
C ILE A 383 -10.68 -1.15 -4.71
N THR A 384 -11.08 -1.45 -5.94
CA THR A 384 -10.90 -2.79 -6.51
C THR A 384 -9.75 -2.78 -7.52
N LEU A 385 -8.76 -3.64 -7.36
CA LEU A 385 -7.61 -3.82 -8.25
C LEU A 385 -7.60 -5.25 -8.78
N THR A 386 -7.03 -5.49 -9.96
CA THR A 386 -6.64 -6.85 -10.34
C THR A 386 -5.22 -7.17 -9.88
N VAL A 387 -4.85 -8.43 -9.67
CA VAL A 387 -3.48 -8.82 -9.30
C VAL A 387 -2.45 -8.17 -10.23
N ASN A 388 -1.35 -7.68 -9.66
CA ASN A 388 -0.29 -6.88 -10.29
C ASN A 388 -0.70 -5.46 -10.72
N GLN A 389 -1.97 -5.05 -10.63
CA GLN A 389 -2.31 -3.64 -10.77
C GLN A 389 -1.76 -2.85 -9.58
N THR A 390 -1.38 -1.62 -9.88
CA THR A 390 -0.99 -0.65 -8.89
C THR A 390 -2.01 0.48 -8.87
N ARG A 391 -2.09 1.16 -7.73
CA ARG A 391 -2.96 2.33 -7.56
C ARG A 391 -2.40 3.24 -6.49
N ASP A 392 -2.31 4.51 -6.81
CA ASP A 392 -1.93 5.51 -5.83
C ASP A 392 -3.11 5.83 -4.91
N LEU A 393 -2.82 5.86 -3.61
CA LEU A 393 -3.66 6.45 -2.59
C LEU A 393 -3.02 7.76 -2.13
N ASP A 394 -3.75 8.85 -2.24
CA ASP A 394 -3.32 10.13 -1.71
C ASP A 394 -3.83 10.33 -0.30
N ALA A 395 -2.98 10.91 0.54
CA ALA A 395 -3.36 11.38 1.86
C ALA A 395 -3.40 12.90 1.87
N THR A 396 -4.51 13.47 2.33
CA THR A 396 -4.65 14.92 2.52
C THR A 396 -4.65 15.22 4.01
N VAL A 397 -3.58 15.86 4.48
CA VAL A 397 -3.45 16.28 5.88
C VAL A 397 -4.21 17.59 6.09
N SER A 398 -5.03 17.62 7.15
CA SER A 398 -5.78 18.79 7.59
C SER A 398 -5.22 19.31 8.92
N PRO A 399 -5.14 20.64 9.10
CA PRO A 399 -5.39 21.66 8.07
C PRO A 399 -4.33 21.64 6.96
N LYS A 400 -4.64 22.21 5.77
CA LYS A 400 -3.65 22.33 4.67
C LYS A 400 -2.36 23.04 5.12
N GLY A 401 -2.45 23.91 6.13
CA GLY A 401 -1.30 24.59 6.74
C GLY A 401 -0.63 23.84 7.89
N ALA A 402 -0.88 22.54 8.11
CA ALA A 402 -0.21 21.77 9.17
C ALA A 402 1.32 21.81 9.02
N THR A 403 2.03 22.00 10.13
CA THR A 403 3.50 22.19 10.13
C THR A 403 4.22 20.88 9.81
N ASN A 404 3.72 19.74 10.27
CA ASN A 404 4.26 18.42 9.89
C ASN A 404 3.18 17.60 9.19
N LYS A 405 3.24 17.59 7.85
CA LYS A 405 2.32 16.81 6.99
C LYS A 405 2.84 15.41 6.67
N SER A 406 3.94 14.99 7.28
CA SER A 406 4.51 13.66 7.01
C SER A 406 3.51 12.58 7.42
N VAL A 407 3.40 11.56 6.59
CA VAL A 407 2.52 10.43 6.83
C VAL A 407 3.27 9.11 6.68
N ASN A 408 2.85 8.12 7.46
CA ASN A 408 3.28 6.74 7.36
C ASN A 408 2.15 5.90 6.78
N TRP A 409 2.50 5.02 5.86
CA TRP A 409 1.58 4.08 5.23
C TRP A 409 1.81 2.67 5.75
N SER A 410 0.74 1.94 5.99
CA SER A 410 0.80 0.52 6.36
C SER A 410 -0.32 -0.26 5.70
N SER A 411 -0.07 -1.55 5.48
CA SER A 411 -1.09 -2.51 5.05
C SER A 411 -1.29 -3.52 6.16
N ASN A 412 -2.54 -3.82 6.51
CA ASN A 412 -2.83 -4.91 7.43
C ASN A 412 -2.60 -6.30 6.79
N ASN A 413 -2.47 -6.38 5.46
CA ASN A 413 -2.26 -7.62 4.73
C ASN A 413 -1.40 -7.40 3.48
N THR A 414 -0.08 -7.36 3.68
CA THR A 414 0.92 -7.19 2.61
C THR A 414 0.99 -8.37 1.63
N ALA A 415 0.40 -9.53 1.97
CA ALA A 415 0.27 -10.65 1.04
C ALA A 415 -0.83 -10.40 -0.01
N VAL A 416 -1.82 -9.54 0.29
CA VAL A 416 -2.93 -9.16 -0.62
C VAL A 416 -2.63 -7.83 -1.32
N ALA A 417 -2.30 -6.78 -0.57
CA ALA A 417 -1.92 -5.49 -1.15
C ALA A 417 -0.81 -4.84 -0.31
N ARG A 418 0.29 -4.47 -0.97
CA ARG A 418 1.40 -3.73 -0.35
C ARG A 418 1.22 -2.26 -0.61
N VAL A 419 1.64 -1.41 0.31
CA VAL A 419 1.75 0.04 0.11
C VAL A 419 3.18 0.47 0.39
N ASN A 420 3.73 1.37 -0.43
CA ASN A 420 5.06 1.94 -0.17
C ASN A 420 4.95 3.25 0.64
N SER A 421 6.09 3.88 0.96
CA SER A 421 6.14 5.14 1.72
C SER A 421 5.41 6.32 1.06
N ASN A 422 5.09 6.21 -0.23
CA ASN A 422 4.49 7.27 -1.03
C ASN A 422 2.98 7.05 -1.28
N GLY A 423 2.39 5.99 -0.70
CA GLY A 423 0.98 5.66 -0.89
C GLY A 423 0.68 4.82 -2.15
N LEU A 424 1.68 4.35 -2.89
CA LEU A 424 1.46 3.45 -4.03
C LEU A 424 1.10 2.06 -3.53
N VAL A 425 -0.13 1.64 -3.80
CA VAL A 425 -0.63 0.29 -3.54
C VAL A 425 -0.25 -0.61 -4.70
N THR A 426 0.28 -1.79 -4.41
CA THR A 426 0.51 -2.88 -5.37
C THR A 426 -0.34 -4.06 -4.96
N ALA A 427 -1.25 -4.47 -5.85
CA ALA A 427 -2.05 -5.68 -5.69
C ALA A 427 -1.17 -6.93 -5.85
N VAL A 428 -1.11 -7.76 -4.83
CA VAL A 428 -0.22 -8.94 -4.76
C VAL A 428 -0.99 -10.24 -5.00
N SER A 429 -2.15 -10.40 -4.38
CA SER A 429 -2.99 -11.60 -4.54
C SER A 429 -4.45 -11.31 -4.24
N ASN A 430 -5.37 -12.12 -4.79
CA ASN A 430 -6.81 -12.02 -4.56
C ASN A 430 -7.14 -11.98 -3.05
N GLY A 431 -8.01 -11.07 -2.63
CA GLY A 431 -8.40 -10.89 -1.24
C GLY A 431 -8.68 -9.43 -0.89
N SER A 432 -8.78 -9.12 0.40
CA SER A 432 -8.85 -7.72 0.84
C SER A 432 -7.73 -7.34 1.81
N ALA A 433 -7.23 -6.11 1.67
CA ALA A 433 -6.32 -5.46 2.60
C ALA A 433 -6.88 -4.08 2.98
N ILE A 434 -6.60 -3.63 4.19
CA ILE A 434 -6.84 -2.26 4.63
C ILE A 434 -5.49 -1.55 4.61
N ILE A 435 -5.40 -0.54 3.77
CA ILE A 435 -4.28 0.40 3.76
C ILE A 435 -4.62 1.53 4.72
N THR A 436 -3.73 1.77 5.68
CA THR A 436 -3.87 2.85 6.66
C THR A 436 -2.82 3.91 6.39
N VAL A 437 -3.25 5.16 6.30
CA VAL A 437 -2.34 6.30 6.42
C VAL A 437 -2.44 6.86 7.83
N THR A 438 -1.28 7.11 8.46
CA THR A 438 -1.16 7.70 9.79
C THR A 438 -0.28 8.94 9.71
N THR A 439 -0.74 10.09 10.19
CA THR A 439 0.11 11.28 10.27
C THR A 439 1.17 11.12 11.35
N VAL A 440 2.40 11.54 11.07
CA VAL A 440 3.50 11.51 12.04
C VAL A 440 3.19 12.43 13.22
N ASP A 441 2.61 13.60 12.94
CA ASP A 441 2.10 14.51 13.95
C ASP A 441 0.64 14.19 14.30
N GLY A 442 0.32 14.09 15.59
CA GLY A 442 -1.03 13.85 16.10
C GLY A 442 -1.64 12.46 15.84
N ASN A 443 -0.93 11.53 15.18
CA ASN A 443 -1.35 10.14 14.91
C ASN A 443 -2.77 10.01 14.31
N LYS A 444 -3.20 10.98 13.49
CA LYS A 444 -4.50 10.93 12.83
C LYS A 444 -4.46 9.84 11.76
N LYS A 445 -5.57 9.13 11.58
CA LYS A 445 -5.64 7.97 10.67
C LYS A 445 -6.77 8.11 9.66
N ALA A 446 -6.52 7.63 8.45
CA ALA A 446 -7.53 7.32 7.46
C ALA A 446 -7.22 5.96 6.83
N THR A 447 -8.25 5.27 6.34
CA THR A 447 -8.13 3.91 5.82
C THR A 447 -8.77 3.78 4.45
N SER A 448 -8.17 2.93 3.61
CA SER A 448 -8.72 2.50 2.34
C SER A 448 -8.81 0.98 2.29
N ARG A 449 -9.97 0.46 1.92
CA ARG A 449 -10.18 -0.98 1.68
C ARG A 449 -9.77 -1.33 0.25
N ILE A 450 -8.70 -2.09 0.09
CA ILE A 450 -8.27 -2.63 -1.19
C ILE A 450 -8.85 -4.03 -1.35
N THR A 451 -9.63 -4.23 -2.40
CA THR A 451 -10.10 -5.54 -2.85
C THR A 451 -9.30 -5.91 -4.10
N VAL A 452 -8.46 -6.92 -4.01
CA VAL A 452 -7.73 -7.45 -5.15
C VAL A 452 -8.54 -8.61 -5.73
N LYS A 453 -8.80 -8.57 -7.03
CA LYS A 453 -9.41 -9.65 -7.82
C LYS A 453 -8.35 -10.26 -8.74
N ASP A 454 -8.47 -11.53 -9.08
CA ASP A 454 -7.64 -12.07 -10.16
C ASP A 454 -8.10 -11.49 -11.52
N THR A 455 -7.20 -11.42 -12.50
CA THR A 455 -7.51 -11.02 -13.88
C THR A 455 -8.40 -12.02 -14.63
N ASP A 456 -8.89 -13.06 -13.96
CA ASP A 456 -9.83 -13.99 -14.54
C ASP A 456 -11.25 -13.51 -14.24
N GLY A 457 -11.95 -13.02 -15.25
CA GLY A 457 -13.40 -12.85 -15.23
C GLY A 457 -14.09 -14.21 -15.08
N ASN A 458 -14.06 -14.77 -13.88
CA ASN A 458 -14.94 -15.81 -13.35
C ASN A 458 -14.61 -15.99 -11.87
N GLY A 459 -15.59 -15.84 -10.99
CA GLY A 459 -15.41 -15.79 -9.54
C GLY A 459 -14.73 -17.02 -8.93
N GLY A 460 -13.40 -16.99 -8.81
CA GLY A 460 -12.56 -18.08 -8.31
C GLY A 460 -11.82 -17.74 -7.01
N ASP A 461 -12.16 -18.49 -5.96
CA ASP A 461 -11.41 -18.83 -4.74
C ASP A 461 -10.05 -18.13 -4.50
N SER A 462 -10.02 -17.21 -3.52
CA SER A 462 -8.86 -16.42 -3.05
C SER A 462 -7.73 -17.22 -2.38
N THR A 463 -7.74 -18.55 -2.48
CA THR A 463 -6.78 -19.44 -1.80
C THR A 463 -5.71 -20.03 -2.74
N ILE A 464 -5.81 -19.85 -4.06
CA ILE A 464 -4.88 -20.41 -5.05
C ILE A 464 -3.76 -19.39 -5.38
N LYS A 465 -2.51 -19.69 -5.01
CA LYS A 465 -1.30 -18.86 -5.22
C LYS A 465 -0.31 -19.48 -6.21
N ASN A 466 0.56 -18.69 -6.84
CA ASN A 466 1.71 -19.21 -7.60
C ASN A 466 2.80 -19.76 -6.66
N LEU A 467 2.80 -21.06 -6.48
CA LEU A 467 3.67 -21.82 -5.59
C LEU A 467 5.11 -21.96 -6.10
N ALA A 468 5.34 -21.80 -7.41
CA ALA A 468 6.68 -21.91 -7.99
C ALA A 468 7.52 -20.64 -7.84
N LEU A 469 6.92 -19.50 -7.51
CA LEU A 469 7.60 -18.21 -7.43
C LEU A 469 8.82 -18.26 -6.49
N LYS A 470 9.99 -17.96 -7.06
CA LYS A 470 11.32 -17.94 -6.43
C LYS A 470 11.70 -19.25 -5.73
N LYS A 471 11.17 -20.38 -6.20
CA LYS A 471 11.50 -21.70 -5.66
C LYS A 471 12.78 -22.27 -6.24
N PRO A 472 13.49 -23.15 -5.51
CA PRO A 472 14.65 -23.84 -6.02
C PRO A 472 14.33 -24.61 -7.30
N THR A 473 15.16 -24.40 -8.32
CA THR A 473 15.01 -25.05 -9.62
C THR A 473 16.19 -25.96 -9.92
N LYS A 474 15.95 -27.06 -10.63
CA LYS A 474 16.95 -27.88 -11.30
C LYS A 474 16.62 -27.97 -12.77
N SER A 475 17.63 -28.06 -13.62
CA SER A 475 17.47 -28.30 -15.05
C SER A 475 18.59 -29.20 -15.53
N GLU A 476 18.41 -29.82 -16.69
CA GLU A 476 19.46 -30.61 -17.32
C GLU A 476 20.73 -29.78 -17.60
N ASN A 477 20.56 -28.61 -18.21
CA ASN A 477 21.60 -27.61 -18.44
C ASN A 477 20.97 -26.20 -18.58
N SER A 478 21.79 -25.16 -18.55
CA SER A 478 21.36 -23.77 -18.74
C SER A 478 22.42 -23.00 -19.54
N GLN A 479 21.98 -22.09 -20.41
CA GLN A 479 22.84 -21.11 -21.05
C GLN A 479 23.39 -20.14 -20.00
N ASN A 480 24.68 -19.75 -20.13
CA ASN A 480 25.25 -18.71 -19.27
C ASN A 480 24.39 -17.43 -19.31
N GLY A 481 24.07 -16.87 -18.15
CA GLY A 481 23.18 -15.71 -17.99
C GLY A 481 21.67 -16.01 -18.03
N ASN A 482 21.25 -17.24 -18.37
CA ASN A 482 19.84 -17.65 -18.42
C ASN A 482 19.56 -18.91 -17.58
N PRO A 483 19.83 -18.89 -16.26
CA PRO A 483 19.64 -20.03 -15.37
C PRO A 483 18.17 -20.44 -15.22
N ALA A 484 17.93 -21.68 -14.77
CA ALA A 484 16.58 -22.22 -14.51
C ALA A 484 15.76 -21.37 -13.53
N SER A 485 16.40 -20.67 -12.59
CA SER A 485 15.73 -19.79 -11.64
C SER A 485 14.97 -18.65 -12.31
N ASN A 486 15.38 -18.23 -13.51
CA ASN A 486 14.71 -17.17 -14.26
C ASN A 486 13.33 -17.58 -14.75
N ALA A 487 13.03 -18.88 -14.87
CA ALA A 487 11.69 -19.33 -15.26
C ALA A 487 10.67 -19.20 -14.11
N VAL A 488 11.08 -18.82 -12.90
CA VAL A 488 10.18 -18.76 -11.74
C VAL A 488 10.41 -17.49 -10.91
N ASP A 489 11.10 -16.47 -11.43
CA ASP A 489 11.51 -15.30 -10.66
C ASP A 489 10.44 -14.20 -10.59
N GLY A 490 9.38 -14.30 -11.40
CA GLY A 490 8.29 -13.33 -11.53
C GLY A 490 8.60 -12.21 -12.52
N ASN A 491 9.66 -12.32 -13.32
CA ASN A 491 10.15 -11.28 -14.23
C ASN A 491 10.14 -11.76 -15.68
N THR A 492 9.17 -11.30 -16.48
CA THR A 492 9.08 -11.68 -17.90
C THR A 492 10.16 -11.06 -18.80
N ASN A 493 11.12 -10.31 -18.25
CA ASN A 493 12.28 -9.79 -18.99
C ASN A 493 13.52 -10.71 -18.88
N THR A 494 13.51 -11.68 -17.96
CA THR A 494 14.52 -12.72 -17.84
C THR A 494 14.00 -14.03 -18.44
N ARG A 495 14.89 -14.98 -18.70
CA ARG A 495 14.49 -16.30 -19.21
C ARG A 495 15.40 -17.41 -18.72
N TRP A 496 14.86 -18.61 -18.59
CA TRP A 496 15.67 -19.83 -18.64
C TRP A 496 15.89 -20.21 -20.10
N SER A 497 17.10 -20.63 -20.47
CA SER A 497 17.41 -21.12 -21.82
C SER A 497 18.30 -22.36 -21.78
N SER A 498 18.00 -23.33 -22.65
CA SER A 498 18.72 -24.60 -22.75
C SER A 498 18.72 -25.11 -24.21
N ASN A 499 19.84 -25.68 -24.67
CA ASN A 499 20.02 -26.12 -26.06
C ASN A 499 19.61 -27.60 -26.24
N GLY A 500 18.78 -27.87 -27.23
CA GLY A 500 18.29 -29.18 -27.66
C GLY A 500 16.83 -29.47 -27.27
N PHE A 501 16.27 -30.53 -27.84
CA PHE A 501 15.05 -31.19 -27.38
C PHE A 501 15.35 -32.69 -27.13
N SER A 502 14.77 -33.34 -26.14
CA SER A 502 13.96 -32.76 -25.05
C SER A 502 14.84 -32.06 -23.99
N LYS A 503 14.28 -31.08 -23.29
CA LYS A 503 14.90 -30.45 -22.10
C LYS A 503 13.90 -30.23 -20.99
N TRP A 504 14.33 -30.47 -19.76
CA TRP A 504 13.48 -30.36 -18.58
C TRP A 504 13.96 -29.32 -17.57
N LEU A 505 12.99 -28.74 -16.88
CA LEU A 505 13.15 -27.91 -15.70
C LEU A 505 12.23 -28.44 -14.60
N GLU A 506 12.81 -28.65 -13.42
CA GLU A 506 12.15 -29.10 -12.20
C GLU A 506 12.15 -27.97 -11.17
N VAL A 507 11.03 -27.81 -10.46
CA VAL A 507 10.85 -26.87 -9.35
C VAL A 507 10.59 -27.69 -8.08
N ASP A 508 11.39 -27.46 -7.03
CA ASP A 508 11.10 -27.95 -5.68
C ASP A 508 10.24 -26.92 -4.94
N LEU A 509 8.97 -27.24 -4.71
CA LEU A 509 8.02 -26.40 -3.96
C LEU A 509 8.35 -26.34 -2.45
N GLN A 510 9.43 -26.98 -2.02
CA GLN A 510 10.03 -27.07 -0.67
C GLN A 510 9.22 -27.85 0.35
N SER A 511 7.92 -28.00 0.13
CA SER A 511 7.00 -28.78 0.96
C SER A 511 5.90 -29.36 0.07
N LEU A 512 5.13 -30.31 0.58
CA LEU A 512 3.99 -30.85 -0.14
C LEU A 512 2.96 -29.73 -0.36
N LYS A 513 2.57 -29.51 -1.61
CA LYS A 513 1.57 -28.51 -2.01
C LYS A 513 0.42 -29.18 -2.73
N ASN A 514 -0.77 -28.59 -2.63
CA ASN A 514 -1.93 -29.02 -3.40
C ASN A 514 -2.04 -28.13 -4.65
N ILE A 515 -1.53 -28.62 -5.78
CA ILE A 515 -1.42 -27.88 -7.06
C ILE A 515 -2.59 -28.24 -7.98
N SER A 516 -3.12 -27.27 -8.73
CA SER A 516 -4.31 -27.46 -9.57
C SER A 516 -4.22 -26.81 -10.95
N ARG A 517 -3.23 -25.95 -11.18
CA ARG A 517 -3.07 -25.26 -12.46
C ARG A 517 -1.60 -24.95 -12.72
N THR A 518 -1.23 -24.88 -13.99
CA THR A 518 0.07 -24.38 -14.44
C THR A 518 -0.12 -23.36 -15.55
N GLU A 519 0.82 -22.42 -15.65
CA GLU A 519 0.90 -21.47 -16.76
C GLU A 519 2.31 -21.44 -17.34
N LEU A 520 2.42 -21.44 -18.67
CA LEU A 520 3.68 -21.36 -19.38
C LEU A 520 3.73 -20.10 -20.26
N VAL A 521 4.75 -19.27 -20.04
CA VAL A 521 5.09 -18.11 -20.88
C VAL A 521 6.40 -18.40 -21.61
N CYS A 522 6.35 -18.33 -22.93
CA CYS A 522 7.47 -18.74 -23.80
C CYS A 522 8.21 -17.50 -24.33
N TYR A 523 9.54 -17.56 -24.36
CA TYR A 523 10.33 -16.52 -25.02
C TYR A 523 9.98 -16.44 -26.50
N GLN A 524 9.78 -15.22 -27.02
CA GLN A 524 9.33 -14.96 -28.39
C GLN A 524 7.99 -15.64 -28.75
N ASN A 525 7.11 -15.87 -27.77
CA ASN A 525 5.77 -16.41 -27.99
C ASN A 525 5.78 -17.79 -28.68
N ARG A 526 6.79 -18.63 -28.42
CA ARG A 526 6.93 -19.94 -29.06
C ARG A 526 5.83 -20.93 -28.61
N ALA A 527 5.41 -21.80 -29.53
CA ALA A 527 4.46 -22.88 -29.27
C ALA A 527 5.20 -24.18 -28.95
N TYR A 528 5.75 -24.29 -27.74
CA TYR A 528 6.46 -25.49 -27.32
C TYR A 528 5.50 -26.68 -27.13
N GLN A 529 5.96 -27.87 -27.49
CA GLN A 529 5.35 -29.16 -27.17
C GLN A 529 6.01 -29.68 -25.88
N PHE A 530 5.21 -30.09 -24.89
CA PHE A 530 5.73 -30.42 -23.57
C PHE A 530 4.83 -31.38 -22.78
N THR A 531 5.37 -31.91 -21.69
CA THR A 531 4.60 -32.58 -20.63
C THR A 531 4.87 -31.91 -19.29
N ILE A 532 3.92 -31.97 -18.37
CA ILE A 532 4.10 -31.58 -16.97
C ILE A 532 3.98 -32.82 -16.12
N GLN A 533 4.97 -33.05 -15.27
CA GLN A 533 5.11 -34.24 -14.45
C GLN A 533 5.36 -33.83 -13.00
N VAL A 534 4.91 -34.64 -12.05
CA VAL A 534 5.00 -34.31 -10.63
C VAL A 534 5.36 -35.53 -9.78
N LYS A 535 5.86 -35.30 -8.57
CA LYS A 535 6.06 -36.32 -7.53
C LYS A 535 6.05 -35.71 -6.11
N GLU A 536 5.80 -36.53 -5.10
CA GLU A 536 5.63 -36.09 -3.71
C GLU A 536 6.96 -36.12 -2.94
N LYS A 537 7.75 -37.17 -3.12
CA LYS A 537 9.07 -37.34 -2.50
C LYS A 537 10.16 -37.38 -3.57
N VAL A 538 11.40 -37.11 -3.15
CA VAL A 538 12.55 -37.11 -4.08
C VAL A 538 12.78 -38.48 -4.72
N SER A 539 12.48 -39.57 -3.99
CA SER A 539 12.63 -40.97 -4.41
C SER A 539 11.56 -41.46 -5.39
N ASP A 540 10.43 -40.76 -5.48
CA ASP A 540 9.28 -41.24 -6.24
C ASP A 540 9.50 -41.14 -7.75
N ALA A 541 8.82 -42.02 -8.50
CA ALA A 541 8.72 -41.90 -9.95
C ALA A 541 7.85 -40.71 -10.35
N TYR A 542 8.18 -40.06 -11.47
CA TYR A 542 7.37 -38.99 -12.03
C TYR A 542 6.07 -39.52 -12.63
N ARG A 543 4.96 -38.83 -12.35
CA ARG A 543 3.67 -39.05 -13.03
C ARG A 543 3.27 -37.84 -13.85
N THR A 544 2.84 -38.05 -15.09
CA THR A 544 2.36 -36.98 -15.97
C THR A 544 0.98 -36.48 -15.52
N VAL A 545 0.83 -35.15 -15.41
CA VAL A 545 -0.44 -34.47 -15.08
C VAL A 545 -0.98 -33.63 -16.22
N VAL A 546 -0.11 -33.21 -17.14
CA VAL A 546 -0.49 -32.51 -18.37
C VAL A 546 0.32 -33.10 -19.51
N ASP A 547 -0.36 -33.45 -20.61
CA ASP A 547 0.27 -33.86 -21.86
C ASP A 547 -0.09 -32.86 -22.98
N ARG A 548 0.93 -32.13 -23.41
CA ARG A 548 0.90 -31.10 -24.47
C ARG A 548 1.90 -31.48 -25.58
N SER A 549 2.17 -32.77 -25.79
CA SER A 549 3.14 -33.25 -26.79
C SER A 549 2.80 -32.88 -28.23
N ASN A 550 1.54 -32.50 -28.51
CA ASN A 550 1.06 -32.00 -29.81
C ASN A 550 0.66 -30.52 -29.79
N ASN A 551 1.13 -29.73 -28.82
CA ASN A 551 0.71 -28.34 -28.67
C ASN A 551 1.14 -27.44 -29.84
N LYS A 552 0.18 -26.64 -30.34
CA LYS A 552 0.38 -25.58 -31.34
C LYS A 552 0.11 -24.17 -30.80
N THR A 553 -0.28 -24.07 -29.51
CA THR A 553 -0.66 -22.80 -28.87
C THR A 553 0.59 -22.06 -28.42
N LYS A 554 0.69 -20.77 -28.75
CA LYS A 554 1.76 -19.87 -28.30
C LYS A 554 1.51 -19.42 -26.86
N GLY A 555 2.54 -19.42 -26.01
CA GLY A 555 2.46 -18.86 -24.66
C GLY A 555 3.04 -17.45 -24.63
N THR A 556 2.19 -16.43 -24.49
CA THR A 556 2.60 -15.01 -24.42
C THR A 556 2.44 -14.46 -22.99
N VAL A 557 2.98 -13.26 -22.73
CA VAL A 557 2.83 -12.59 -21.42
C VAL A 557 1.35 -12.36 -21.09
N ASP A 558 0.57 -11.89 -22.08
CA ASP A 558 -0.86 -11.60 -21.92
C ASP A 558 -1.75 -12.86 -21.99
N LYS A 559 -1.28 -13.90 -22.67
CA LYS A 559 -2.00 -15.17 -22.91
C LYS A 559 -1.05 -16.35 -22.70
N PRO A 560 -0.69 -16.69 -21.44
CA PRO A 560 0.10 -17.88 -21.17
C PRO A 560 -0.65 -19.14 -21.59
N ILE A 561 0.08 -20.22 -21.88
CA ILE A 561 -0.54 -21.54 -22.04
C ILE A 561 -0.99 -21.98 -20.65
N LYS A 562 -2.30 -22.00 -20.43
CA LYS A 562 -2.92 -22.38 -19.15
C LYS A 562 -3.36 -23.84 -19.20
N ASP A 563 -3.00 -24.61 -18.18
CA ASP A 563 -3.44 -25.98 -17.99
C ASP A 563 -4.04 -26.12 -16.59
N SER A 564 -5.30 -26.55 -16.50
CA SER A 564 -5.97 -26.83 -15.22
C SER A 564 -6.19 -28.32 -15.08
N PHE A 565 -6.00 -28.85 -13.89
CA PHE A 565 -6.15 -30.27 -13.57
C PHE A 565 -6.70 -30.44 -12.15
N ASN A 566 -7.15 -31.66 -11.83
CA ASN A 566 -7.66 -31.95 -10.49
C ASN A 566 -6.57 -31.66 -9.44
N PRO A 567 -6.89 -30.95 -8.33
CA PRO A 567 -5.91 -30.59 -7.34
C PRO A 567 -5.19 -31.83 -6.81
N ILE A 568 -3.87 -31.77 -6.81
CA ILE A 568 -3.05 -32.93 -6.50
C ILE A 568 -1.85 -32.55 -5.65
N ASN A 569 -1.46 -33.47 -4.76
CA ASN A 569 -0.31 -33.26 -3.92
C ASN A 569 0.98 -33.49 -4.73
N ALA A 570 1.89 -32.53 -4.62
CA ALA A 570 3.21 -32.59 -5.22
C ALA A 570 4.17 -31.70 -4.43
N ARG A 571 5.42 -32.13 -4.30
CA ARG A 571 6.52 -31.25 -3.88
C ARG A 571 7.39 -30.89 -5.08
N TYR A 572 7.61 -31.84 -5.99
CA TYR A 572 8.42 -31.64 -7.17
C TYR A 572 7.51 -31.60 -8.39
N ILE A 573 7.69 -30.57 -9.22
CA ILE A 573 7.00 -30.43 -10.50
C ILE A 573 8.02 -30.15 -11.59
N ARG A 574 7.88 -30.84 -12.72
CA ARG A 574 8.80 -30.80 -13.84
C ARG A 574 8.04 -30.50 -15.12
N ILE A 575 8.49 -29.50 -15.87
CA ILE A 575 8.15 -29.36 -17.28
C ILE A 575 9.22 -30.05 -18.11
N ASN A 576 8.81 -30.89 -19.05
CA ASN A 576 9.69 -31.52 -20.04
C ASN A 576 9.26 -31.07 -21.43
N VAL A 577 10.05 -30.18 -22.04
CA VAL A 577 9.78 -29.65 -23.39
C VAL A 577 10.37 -30.61 -24.41
N THR A 578 9.51 -31.21 -25.23
CA THR A 578 9.84 -32.30 -26.15
C THR A 578 10.02 -31.84 -27.60
N GLY A 579 9.49 -30.67 -27.95
CA GLY A 579 9.56 -30.12 -29.29
C GLY A 579 8.95 -28.71 -29.37
N ALA A 580 8.75 -28.21 -30.58
CA ALA A 580 8.05 -26.96 -30.83
C ALA A 580 7.32 -26.99 -32.16
N ASP A 581 6.13 -26.40 -32.21
CA ASP A 581 5.43 -26.15 -33.46
C ASP A 581 5.99 -24.91 -34.16
N SER A 582 6.26 -25.03 -35.46
CA SER A 582 6.71 -23.95 -36.36
C SER A 582 8.07 -23.29 -36.03
N TYR A 583 8.73 -23.64 -34.92
CA TYR A 583 10.07 -23.14 -34.56
C TYR A 583 11.16 -24.11 -35.03
N THR A 584 12.09 -23.63 -35.86
CA THR A 584 13.15 -24.44 -36.49
C THR A 584 14.49 -24.42 -35.73
N GLY A 585 14.61 -23.63 -34.67
CA GLY A 585 15.81 -23.59 -33.86
C GLY A 585 15.85 -24.70 -32.79
N SER A 586 16.98 -24.86 -32.13
CA SER A 586 17.21 -25.93 -31.16
C SER A 586 16.99 -25.54 -29.70
N TRP A 587 16.65 -24.28 -29.38
CA TRP A 587 16.67 -23.79 -28.00
C TRP A 587 15.29 -23.82 -27.33
N VAL A 588 15.22 -24.41 -26.13
CA VAL A 588 14.12 -24.22 -25.18
C VAL A 588 14.36 -22.93 -24.42
N SER A 589 13.37 -22.04 -24.36
CA SER A 589 13.49 -20.77 -23.63
C SER A 589 12.17 -20.32 -23.03
N LEU A 590 12.11 -20.28 -21.70
CA LEU A 590 10.90 -19.98 -20.93
C LEU A 590 11.08 -18.66 -20.19
N LEU A 591 10.11 -17.76 -20.31
CA LEU A 591 10.05 -16.53 -19.51
C LEU A 591 9.53 -16.87 -18.11
N GLU A 592 8.43 -17.62 -18.02
CA GLU A 592 7.80 -18.00 -16.75
C GLU A 592 7.16 -19.39 -16.84
N PHE A 593 7.35 -20.20 -15.80
CA PHE A 593 6.66 -21.45 -15.53
C PHE A 593 6.01 -21.36 -14.14
N ARG A 594 4.71 -21.06 -14.14
CA ARG A 594 3.94 -20.76 -12.93
C ARG A 594 3.14 -21.97 -12.52
N VAL A 595 3.05 -22.22 -11.22
CA VAL A 595 2.36 -23.39 -10.65
C VAL A 595 1.39 -22.90 -9.60
N PHE A 596 0.10 -23.04 -9.86
CA PHE A 596 -0.96 -22.50 -9.03
C PHE A 596 -1.58 -23.59 -8.15
N GLY A 597 -1.71 -23.27 -6.87
CA GLY A 597 -2.27 -24.15 -5.86
C GLY A 597 -2.24 -23.51 -4.49
N LYS A 598 -2.50 -24.29 -3.45
CA LYS A 598 -2.40 -23.85 -2.06
C LYS A 598 -1.35 -24.66 -1.31
N ASP A 599 -1.01 -24.21 -0.11
CA ASP A 599 -0.35 -25.11 0.82
C ASP A 599 -1.22 -26.37 0.92
N ALA A 600 -0.61 -27.56 0.83
CA ALA A 600 -1.36 -28.75 1.20
C ALA A 600 -1.88 -28.47 2.61
N ASP A 601 -3.17 -28.69 2.85
CA ASP A 601 -3.81 -28.24 4.07
C ASP A 601 -3.11 -28.89 5.28
N THR A 602 -2.18 -28.15 5.88
CA THR A 602 -1.48 -28.52 7.12
C THR A 602 -2.22 -27.92 8.31
N SER A 603 -3.50 -27.56 8.17
CA SER A 603 -4.39 -27.38 9.32
C SER A 603 -4.71 -28.74 9.95
N THR A 604 -3.68 -29.40 10.47
CA THR A 604 -3.82 -30.29 11.60
C THR A 604 -2.76 -29.92 12.61
N GLY A 605 -3.19 -29.52 13.80
CA GLY A 605 -2.45 -29.93 14.98
C GLY A 605 -2.33 -31.46 14.93
N GLY A 606 -1.09 -31.96 14.88
CA GLY A 606 -0.60 -33.32 15.13
C GLY A 606 -1.58 -34.52 15.17
N GLY A 607 -2.51 -34.61 14.23
CA GLY A 607 -3.47 -35.71 14.09
C GLY A 607 -3.23 -36.53 12.83
N GLU A 608 -3.38 -37.85 12.93
CA GLU A 608 -3.14 -38.76 11.80
C GLU A 608 -4.27 -38.60 10.77
N SER A 609 -3.89 -38.49 9.49
CA SER A 609 -4.83 -38.37 8.37
C SER A 609 -5.36 -39.76 8.02
N VAL A 610 -6.65 -40.00 8.25
CA VAL A 610 -7.32 -41.27 8.00
C VAL A 610 -8.18 -41.15 6.74
N THR A 611 -8.05 -42.09 5.81
CA THR A 611 -8.94 -42.20 4.65
C THR A 611 -9.78 -43.46 4.77
N THR A 612 -11.11 -43.31 4.72
CA THR A 612 -12.05 -44.43 4.69
C THR A 612 -12.89 -44.41 3.42
N THR A 613 -13.30 -45.60 2.98
CA THR A 613 -14.20 -45.79 1.84
C THR A 613 -15.47 -46.43 2.33
N LEU A 614 -16.59 -45.76 2.11
CA LEU A 614 -17.91 -46.15 2.59
C LEU A 614 -18.77 -46.60 1.41
N SER A 615 -19.45 -47.73 1.57
CA SER A 615 -20.55 -48.13 0.68
C SER A 615 -21.85 -47.51 1.18
N PRO A 616 -22.81 -47.17 0.30
CA PRO A 616 -24.11 -46.71 0.76
C PRO A 616 -24.81 -47.84 1.53
N ILE A 617 -25.40 -47.48 2.68
CA ILE A 617 -26.27 -48.37 3.45
C ILE A 617 -27.68 -48.41 2.85
N GLN A 618 -28.09 -47.38 2.11
CA GLN A 618 -29.33 -47.31 1.34
C GLN A 618 -29.08 -46.55 0.03
N ASP A 619 -29.61 -47.02 -1.09
CA ASP A 619 -29.73 -46.31 -2.35
C ASP A 619 -31.02 -46.61 -3.11
N ALA A 620 -31.64 -45.57 -3.63
CA ALA A 620 -32.87 -45.68 -4.41
C ALA A 620 -33.03 -44.44 -5.28
N TYR A 621 -33.89 -44.51 -6.28
CA TYR A 621 -34.33 -43.30 -6.99
C TYR A 621 -35.84 -43.17 -6.98
N LEU A 622 -36.32 -41.94 -7.09
CA LEU A 622 -37.72 -41.65 -7.37
C LEU A 622 -37.85 -41.37 -8.86
N GLU A 623 -38.73 -42.09 -9.55
CA GLU A 623 -39.23 -41.72 -10.87
C GLU A 623 -40.59 -41.05 -10.68
N ASN A 624 -40.61 -39.73 -10.83
CA ASN A 624 -41.69 -38.85 -10.38
C ASN A 624 -41.94 -39.03 -8.87
N ALA A 625 -43.04 -39.70 -8.51
CA ALA A 625 -43.39 -40.03 -7.13
C ALA A 625 -43.16 -41.51 -6.78
N THR A 626 -42.80 -42.33 -7.76
CA THR A 626 -42.70 -43.78 -7.61
C THR A 626 -41.28 -44.16 -7.25
N ARG A 627 -41.12 -44.83 -6.11
CA ARG A 627 -39.83 -45.37 -5.67
C ARG A 627 -39.38 -46.54 -6.55
N LYS A 628 -38.09 -46.54 -6.87
CA LYS A 628 -37.38 -47.64 -7.52
C LYS A 628 -36.18 -48.04 -6.66
N ASN A 629 -36.22 -49.29 -6.20
CA ASN A 629 -35.10 -49.98 -5.56
C ASN A 629 -34.77 -51.18 -6.45
N VAL A 630 -33.78 -51.01 -7.33
CA VAL A 630 -33.36 -51.97 -8.36
C VAL A 630 -31.82 -51.93 -8.44
N ASP A 631 -31.22 -52.74 -9.31
CA ASP A 631 -29.77 -52.87 -9.49
C ASP A 631 -29.06 -51.63 -10.10
N LEU A 632 -29.77 -50.51 -10.24
CA LEU A 632 -29.30 -49.26 -10.80
C LEU A 632 -30.02 -48.04 -10.20
N ILE A 633 -29.36 -46.88 -10.26
CA ILE A 633 -29.85 -45.57 -9.85
C ILE A 633 -29.94 -44.68 -11.08
N ARG A 634 -31.16 -44.36 -11.54
CA ARG A 634 -31.37 -43.46 -12.68
C ARG A 634 -31.57 -42.02 -12.24
N VAL A 635 -31.00 -41.11 -13.02
CA VAL A 635 -31.19 -39.66 -12.85
C VAL A 635 -31.54 -39.01 -14.19
N GLU A 636 -32.53 -38.13 -14.17
CA GLU A 636 -33.10 -37.50 -15.37
C GLU A 636 -33.79 -36.19 -14.97
N ASN A 637 -33.52 -35.12 -15.72
CA ASN A 637 -34.03 -33.80 -15.37
C ASN A 637 -35.56 -33.80 -15.31
N ASN A 638 -36.12 -33.21 -14.25
CA ASN A 638 -37.57 -33.14 -13.97
C ASN A 638 -38.31 -34.48 -13.82
N ARG A 639 -37.65 -35.62 -13.90
CA ARG A 639 -38.32 -36.94 -13.84
C ARG A 639 -37.71 -37.89 -12.81
N ARG A 640 -36.39 -37.95 -12.69
CA ARG A 640 -35.72 -38.95 -11.83
C ARG A 640 -34.64 -38.34 -10.95
N VAL A 641 -34.70 -38.64 -9.66
CA VAL A 641 -33.73 -38.16 -8.65
C VAL A 641 -33.22 -39.35 -7.85
N GLY A 642 -31.90 -39.49 -7.77
CA GLY A 642 -31.22 -40.54 -7.02
C GLY A 642 -30.94 -40.13 -5.58
N TYR A 643 -30.93 -41.09 -4.66
CA TYR A 643 -30.68 -40.88 -3.24
C TYR A 643 -29.73 -41.95 -2.73
N LEU A 644 -28.72 -41.54 -1.96
CA LEU A 644 -27.76 -42.41 -1.28
C LEU A 644 -27.73 -42.06 0.20
N LEU A 645 -27.64 -43.05 1.07
CA LEU A 645 -27.44 -42.89 2.51
C LEU A 645 -26.18 -43.65 2.91
N PHE A 646 -25.29 -43.00 3.67
CA PHE A 646 -24.06 -43.59 4.19
C PHE A 646 -24.06 -43.56 5.72
N ASP A 647 -23.45 -44.58 6.33
CA ASP A 647 -23.05 -44.55 7.75
C ASP A 647 -21.67 -43.88 7.84
N VAL A 648 -21.62 -42.73 8.53
CA VAL A 648 -20.41 -41.91 8.72
C VAL A 648 -19.99 -41.86 10.20
N SER A 649 -20.57 -42.70 11.06
CA SER A 649 -20.30 -42.74 12.50
C SER A 649 -18.82 -42.94 12.85
N GLN A 650 -18.06 -43.62 11.98
CA GLN A 650 -16.62 -43.85 12.13
C GLN A 650 -15.76 -42.60 11.91
N ILE A 651 -16.30 -41.54 11.32
CA ILE A 651 -15.56 -40.31 11.01
C ILE A 651 -15.49 -39.44 12.28
N LYS A 652 -14.40 -39.57 13.03
CA LYS A 652 -14.15 -38.83 14.28
C LYS A 652 -13.13 -37.71 14.09
N GLY A 653 -13.46 -36.77 13.21
CA GLY A 653 -12.54 -35.66 12.91
C GLY A 653 -13.00 -34.76 11.77
N ALA A 654 -12.23 -33.69 11.55
CA ALA A 654 -12.51 -32.73 10.48
C ALA A 654 -12.26 -33.38 9.11
N ILE A 655 -13.27 -33.35 8.24
CA ILE A 655 -13.16 -33.83 6.86
C ILE A 655 -12.25 -32.87 6.07
N THR A 656 -11.16 -33.40 5.53
CA THR A 656 -10.22 -32.66 4.68
C THR A 656 -10.49 -32.87 3.19
N SER A 657 -11.06 -34.03 2.82
CA SER A 657 -11.57 -34.25 1.47
C SER A 657 -12.68 -35.29 1.45
N ALA A 658 -13.62 -35.16 0.52
CA ALA A 658 -14.65 -36.15 0.28
C ALA A 658 -14.95 -36.27 -1.21
N ARG A 659 -15.19 -37.50 -1.68
CA ARG A 659 -15.41 -37.80 -3.09
C ARG A 659 -16.38 -38.96 -3.27
N LEU A 660 -17.43 -38.73 -4.07
CA LEU A 660 -18.37 -39.77 -4.47
C LEU A 660 -17.91 -40.40 -5.80
N GLU A 661 -17.89 -41.73 -5.86
CA GLU A 661 -17.66 -42.53 -7.06
C GLU A 661 -18.95 -43.23 -7.50
N LEU A 662 -19.34 -43.07 -8.76
CA LEU A 662 -20.46 -43.80 -9.37
C LEU A 662 -20.03 -44.34 -10.73
N THR A 663 -20.42 -45.57 -11.05
CA THR A 663 -20.11 -46.18 -12.35
C THR A 663 -21.36 -46.28 -13.19
N CYS A 664 -21.30 -45.77 -14.42
CA CYS A 664 -22.40 -45.86 -15.37
C CYS A 664 -22.50 -47.31 -15.89
N THR A 665 -23.66 -47.95 -15.79
CA THR A 665 -23.80 -49.41 -16.02
C THR A 665 -24.60 -49.79 -17.26
N SER A 666 -25.67 -49.06 -17.59
CA SER A 666 -26.57 -49.44 -18.68
C SER A 666 -26.97 -48.28 -19.58
N ASP A 667 -27.24 -47.12 -18.99
CA ASP A 667 -27.80 -45.98 -19.71
C ASP A 667 -26.73 -44.89 -19.79
N ALA A 668 -26.02 -44.87 -20.92
CA ALA A 668 -25.15 -43.76 -21.27
C ALA A 668 -26.01 -42.50 -21.45
N GLY A 669 -25.56 -41.39 -20.87
CA GLY A 669 -26.28 -40.12 -20.94
C GLY A 669 -25.32 -38.95 -21.00
N ASN A 670 -25.83 -37.74 -20.83
CA ASN A 670 -25.00 -36.55 -20.88
C ASN A 670 -25.59 -35.41 -20.05
N GLY A 671 -24.78 -34.39 -19.82
CA GLY A 671 -25.19 -33.18 -19.15
C GLY A 671 -24.75 -33.14 -17.70
N THR A 672 -25.46 -32.34 -16.89
CA THR A 672 -24.99 -31.96 -15.55
C THR A 672 -25.65 -32.80 -14.47
N ILE A 673 -24.84 -33.56 -13.71
CA ILE A 673 -25.26 -34.21 -12.47
C ILE A 673 -24.70 -33.45 -11.27
N GLU A 674 -25.59 -32.96 -10.42
CA GLU A 674 -25.27 -32.33 -9.15
C GLU A 674 -25.47 -33.29 -7.98
N ILE A 675 -24.52 -33.28 -7.06
CA ILE A 675 -24.58 -34.00 -5.78
C ILE A 675 -24.89 -32.98 -4.70
N GLN A 676 -26.00 -33.18 -4.00
CA GLN A 676 -26.46 -32.30 -2.93
C GLN A 676 -26.49 -33.04 -1.60
N GLN A 677 -26.21 -32.33 -0.51
CA GLN A 677 -26.38 -32.86 0.85
C GLN A 677 -27.86 -32.80 1.24
N GLY A 678 -28.42 -33.93 1.67
CA GLY A 678 -29.81 -34.05 2.10
C GLY A 678 -30.00 -33.78 3.59
N ASN A 679 -31.12 -33.15 3.97
CA ASN A 679 -31.46 -32.83 5.36
C ASN A 679 -32.12 -33.97 6.16
N LYS A 680 -32.61 -35.03 5.51
CA LYS A 680 -33.29 -36.16 6.16
C LYS A 680 -32.48 -37.45 6.03
N ILE A 681 -32.39 -38.21 7.11
CA ILE A 681 -31.59 -39.44 7.21
C ILE A 681 -32.42 -40.67 7.66
N GLY A 682 -33.73 -40.51 7.82
CA GLY A 682 -34.64 -41.56 8.33
C GLY A 682 -35.34 -42.41 7.28
N TRP A 683 -34.99 -42.28 6.00
CA TRP A 683 -35.57 -43.07 4.91
C TRP A 683 -34.76 -44.36 4.66
N THR A 684 -35.41 -45.34 4.04
CA THR A 684 -34.83 -46.59 3.56
C THR A 684 -35.28 -46.86 2.13
N GLU A 685 -34.64 -47.80 1.45
CA GLU A 685 -35.00 -48.25 0.09
C GLU A 685 -36.40 -48.84 0.01
N ASN A 686 -36.99 -49.20 1.15
CA ASN A 686 -38.36 -49.72 1.25
C ASN A 686 -39.38 -48.65 1.66
N THR A 687 -38.93 -47.47 2.08
CA THR A 687 -39.80 -46.41 2.63
C THR A 687 -39.67 -45.06 1.91
N LEU A 688 -38.67 -44.86 1.04
CA LEU A 688 -38.49 -43.60 0.31
C LEU A 688 -39.75 -43.19 -0.46
N SER A 689 -40.21 -41.97 -0.25
CA SER A 689 -41.43 -41.38 -0.79
C SER A 689 -41.32 -39.85 -0.83
N ASN A 690 -42.30 -39.16 -1.42
CA ASN A 690 -42.33 -37.69 -1.42
C ASN A 690 -42.39 -37.06 -0.02
N THR A 691 -42.87 -37.79 1.00
CA THR A 691 -43.00 -37.27 2.37
C THR A 691 -41.67 -37.31 3.14
N ASN A 692 -40.90 -38.38 2.97
CA ASN A 692 -39.68 -38.62 3.75
C ASN A 692 -38.37 -38.46 2.95
N LYS A 693 -38.44 -38.23 1.62
CA LYS A 693 -37.23 -38.01 0.81
C LYS A 693 -36.40 -36.84 1.35
N PRO A 694 -35.07 -36.94 1.33
CA PRO A 694 -34.20 -35.82 1.65
C PRO A 694 -34.49 -34.62 0.76
N SER A 695 -34.56 -33.44 1.37
CA SER A 695 -34.53 -32.17 0.65
C SER A 695 -33.09 -31.68 0.59
N ALA A 696 -32.70 -31.09 -0.53
CA ALA A 696 -31.37 -30.54 -0.70
C ALA A 696 -31.13 -29.36 0.24
N MET A 697 -29.97 -29.36 0.90
CA MET A 697 -29.47 -28.22 1.69
C MET A 697 -28.42 -27.44 0.91
N THR A 698 -27.40 -28.15 0.42
CA THR A 698 -26.22 -27.54 -0.21
C THR A 698 -25.75 -28.40 -1.35
N THR A 699 -25.42 -27.79 -2.49
CA THR A 699 -24.72 -28.48 -3.59
C THR A 699 -23.25 -28.70 -3.22
N LEU A 700 -22.85 -29.97 -3.16
CA LEU A 700 -21.52 -30.39 -2.78
C LEU A 700 -20.57 -30.52 -3.98
N GLY A 701 -21.09 -30.96 -5.12
CA GLY A 701 -20.30 -31.16 -6.33
C GLY A 701 -21.18 -31.21 -7.56
N SER A 702 -20.62 -30.83 -8.71
CA SER A 702 -21.32 -30.85 -10.00
C SER A 702 -20.37 -31.36 -11.07
N LEU A 703 -20.89 -32.15 -12.02
CA LEU A 703 -20.13 -32.73 -13.10
C LEU A 703 -20.96 -32.68 -14.39
N ASN A 704 -20.52 -31.88 -15.36
CA ASN A 704 -21.17 -31.74 -16.66
C ASN A 704 -20.33 -32.40 -17.76
N GLN A 705 -20.77 -33.55 -18.26
CA GLN A 705 -20.09 -34.29 -19.33
C GLN A 705 -20.98 -35.38 -19.94
N SER A 706 -20.43 -36.14 -20.89
CA SER A 706 -21.03 -37.39 -21.36
C SER A 706 -20.63 -38.58 -20.46
N PHE A 707 -21.63 -39.33 -20.02
CA PHE A 707 -21.49 -40.53 -19.20
C PHE A 707 -21.57 -41.77 -20.08
N LYS A 708 -20.50 -42.57 -20.09
CA LYS A 708 -20.33 -43.78 -20.89
C LYS A 708 -20.47 -45.00 -20.00
N VAL A 709 -21.15 -46.02 -20.51
CA VAL A 709 -21.25 -47.34 -19.85
C VAL A 709 -19.85 -47.88 -19.52
N ASN A 710 -19.74 -48.55 -18.38
CA ASN A 710 -18.52 -49.11 -17.80
C ASN A 710 -17.45 -48.07 -17.41
N SER A 711 -17.83 -46.79 -17.30
CA SER A 711 -16.93 -45.73 -16.83
C SER A 711 -17.32 -45.24 -15.44
N THR A 712 -16.32 -45.10 -14.55
CA THR A 712 -16.50 -44.56 -13.21
C THR A 712 -16.25 -43.06 -13.19
N TYR A 713 -17.20 -42.34 -12.63
CA TYR A 713 -17.23 -40.89 -12.51
C TYR A 713 -17.07 -40.47 -11.06
N LYS A 714 -16.44 -39.31 -10.85
CA LYS A 714 -15.97 -38.85 -9.54
C LYS A 714 -16.46 -37.43 -9.28
N TRP A 715 -17.22 -37.23 -8.21
CA TRP A 715 -17.65 -35.92 -7.73
C TRP A 715 -16.85 -35.57 -6.49
N ASN A 716 -16.05 -34.50 -6.56
CA ASN A 716 -15.40 -33.92 -5.38
C ASN A 716 -16.42 -33.07 -4.61
N LEU A 717 -16.60 -33.37 -3.32
CA LEU A 717 -17.65 -32.79 -2.49
C LEU A 717 -17.07 -31.61 -1.67
N LYS A 718 -17.11 -30.40 -2.24
CA LYS A 718 -16.62 -29.16 -1.64
C LYS A 718 -17.65 -28.70 -0.61
N SER A 719 -17.27 -28.64 0.68
CA SER A 719 -18.15 -28.24 1.81
C SER A 719 -19.04 -29.33 2.42
N LEU A 720 -18.71 -30.62 2.24
CA LEU A 720 -19.38 -31.69 3.00
C LEU A 720 -19.15 -31.50 4.51
N LYS A 721 -20.24 -31.46 5.31
CA LYS A 721 -20.20 -31.39 6.77
C LYS A 721 -20.99 -32.55 7.38
N ILE A 722 -20.46 -33.15 8.45
CA ILE A 722 -21.09 -34.29 9.16
C ILE A 722 -21.35 -34.00 10.64
N ASN A 723 -21.34 -32.73 11.06
CA ASN A 723 -21.45 -32.22 12.44
C ASN A 723 -22.22 -33.14 13.42
N ASN A 724 -21.52 -34.03 14.11
CA ASN A 724 -22.07 -34.98 15.10
C ASN A 724 -23.26 -35.85 14.60
N GLN A 725 -23.33 -36.13 13.29
CA GLN A 725 -24.31 -37.03 12.69
C GLN A 725 -23.68 -38.38 12.35
N ASP A 726 -24.39 -39.47 12.64
CA ASP A 726 -23.94 -40.83 12.30
C ASP A 726 -24.27 -41.24 10.85
N LYS A 727 -25.11 -40.45 10.16
CA LYS A 727 -25.55 -40.75 8.78
C LYS A 727 -25.46 -39.53 7.88
N LEU A 728 -25.20 -39.78 6.61
CA LEU A 728 -25.12 -38.77 5.56
C LEU A 728 -26.02 -39.14 4.38
N ALA A 729 -26.96 -38.27 4.03
CA ALA A 729 -27.77 -38.40 2.82
C ALA A 729 -27.19 -37.56 1.67
N LEU A 730 -27.03 -38.18 0.50
CA LEU A 730 -26.68 -37.52 -0.76
C LEU A 730 -27.82 -37.64 -1.76
N ILE A 731 -28.06 -36.58 -2.51
CA ILE A 731 -29.08 -36.49 -3.56
C ILE A 731 -28.37 -36.28 -4.89
N LEU A 732 -28.70 -37.10 -5.89
CA LEU A 732 -28.19 -37.01 -7.26
C LEU A 732 -29.29 -36.37 -8.13
N GLU A 733 -29.07 -35.13 -8.54
CA GLU A 733 -29.99 -34.40 -9.41
C GLU A 733 -29.39 -34.13 -10.78
N HIS A 734 -30.17 -34.39 -11.82
CA HIS A 734 -29.82 -34.09 -13.20
C HIS A 734 -30.34 -32.70 -13.55
N LYS A 735 -29.49 -31.75 -13.96
CA LYS A 735 -29.89 -30.36 -14.27
C LYS A 735 -30.13 -30.09 -15.76
N GLY A 736 -29.84 -31.04 -16.63
CA GLY A 736 -30.20 -30.98 -18.05
C GLY A 736 -29.33 -31.90 -18.89
N GLY A 737 -29.89 -32.51 -19.95
CA GLY A 737 -29.30 -33.60 -20.76
C GLY A 737 -30.15 -34.89 -20.72
N ASN A 738 -29.65 -35.96 -21.33
CA ASN A 738 -30.32 -37.27 -21.39
C ASN A 738 -30.04 -38.12 -20.14
N ASP A 739 -30.95 -39.05 -19.82
CA ASP A 739 -30.90 -39.86 -18.59
C ASP A 739 -29.60 -40.68 -18.45
N VAL A 740 -29.16 -40.83 -17.20
CA VAL A 740 -27.94 -41.58 -16.85
C VAL A 740 -28.28 -42.64 -15.80
N GLY A 741 -27.80 -43.86 -16.01
CA GLY A 741 -27.98 -45.00 -15.10
C GLY A 741 -26.67 -45.40 -14.42
N PHE A 742 -26.58 -45.21 -13.11
CA PHE A 742 -25.44 -45.64 -12.29
C PHE A 742 -25.71 -46.99 -11.61
N ALA A 743 -24.66 -47.76 -11.31
CA ALA A 743 -24.78 -48.95 -10.46
C ALA A 743 -25.42 -48.61 -9.11
N SER A 744 -26.35 -49.44 -8.61
CA SER A 744 -26.75 -49.41 -7.20
C SER A 744 -25.86 -50.35 -6.36
N LYS A 745 -26.05 -50.38 -5.04
CA LYS A 745 -25.36 -51.32 -4.15
C LYS A 745 -25.77 -52.78 -4.40
N GLU A 746 -26.96 -53.03 -4.97
CA GLU A 746 -27.46 -54.35 -5.37
C GLU A 746 -26.90 -54.82 -6.71
N ASN A 747 -26.19 -53.95 -7.45
CA ASN A 747 -25.72 -54.31 -8.79
C ASN A 747 -24.91 -55.63 -8.75
N LYS A 748 -25.34 -56.60 -9.58
CA LYS A 748 -24.80 -57.96 -9.59
C LYS A 748 -23.65 -58.15 -10.58
N SER A 749 -23.43 -57.20 -11.48
CA SER A 749 -22.33 -57.23 -12.44
C SER A 749 -20.99 -56.91 -11.75
N ALA A 750 -19.87 -57.33 -12.34
CA ALA A 750 -18.52 -57.04 -11.83
C ALA A 750 -18.10 -55.55 -11.98
N ILE A 751 -19.08 -54.64 -12.03
CA ILE A 751 -18.89 -53.20 -12.21
C ILE A 751 -18.77 -52.55 -10.81
N ALA A 752 -17.94 -51.52 -10.69
CA ALA A 752 -17.72 -50.84 -9.43
C ALA A 752 -18.99 -50.16 -8.89
N LYS A 753 -19.46 -50.61 -7.72
CA LYS A 753 -20.60 -50.07 -6.96
C LYS A 753 -20.33 -48.64 -6.44
N PRO A 754 -21.38 -47.89 -6.04
CA PRO A 754 -21.22 -46.57 -5.45
C PRO A 754 -20.31 -46.58 -4.22
N LYS A 755 -19.43 -45.58 -4.10
CA LYS A 755 -18.53 -45.43 -2.95
C LYS A 755 -18.36 -43.98 -2.57
N LEU A 756 -18.34 -43.69 -1.28
CA LEU A 756 -17.96 -42.40 -0.73
C LEU A 756 -16.60 -42.53 -0.07
N VAL A 757 -15.60 -41.85 -0.63
CA VAL A 757 -14.24 -41.80 -0.07
C VAL A 757 -14.10 -40.52 0.74
N ILE A 758 -13.80 -40.64 2.04
CA ILE A 758 -13.61 -39.51 2.96
C ILE A 758 -12.22 -39.59 3.56
N THR A 759 -11.49 -38.48 3.49
CA THR A 759 -10.27 -38.25 4.27
C THR A 759 -10.58 -37.25 5.38
N TYR A 760 -10.19 -37.58 6.60
CA TYR A 760 -10.38 -36.76 7.78
C TYR A 760 -9.16 -36.84 8.71
N GLN A 761 -9.03 -35.84 9.57
CA GLN A 761 -7.94 -35.77 10.54
C GLN A 761 -8.41 -36.26 11.90
N SER A 762 -7.77 -37.31 12.44
CA SER A 762 -8.02 -37.76 13.82
C SER A 762 -7.26 -36.86 14.81
N GLY A 763 -7.97 -36.02 15.56
CA GLY A 763 -7.36 -35.11 16.55
C GLY A 763 -7.20 -35.79 17.92
N ARG A 764 -6.02 -35.63 18.54
CA ARG A 764 -5.78 -36.06 19.93
C ARG A 764 -6.75 -35.35 20.89
N ASP A 765 -7.59 -36.13 21.53
CA ASP A 765 -8.53 -35.68 22.57
C ASP A 765 -7.91 -35.78 23.97
N ASN A 766 -6.76 -35.12 24.22
CA ASN A 766 -6.05 -35.22 25.52
C ASN A 766 -5.92 -33.91 26.33
N ASP A 767 -6.15 -32.72 25.76
CA ASP A 767 -5.99 -31.46 26.53
C ASP A 767 -7.28 -31.04 27.28
N LEU A 768 -8.45 -31.58 26.93
CA LEU A 768 -9.69 -31.38 27.70
C LEU A 768 -9.81 -32.37 28.88
N THR A 769 -9.05 -33.47 28.86
CA THR A 769 -9.04 -34.51 29.90
C THR A 769 -7.87 -34.38 30.88
N ASP A 770 -6.79 -33.65 30.56
CA ASP A 770 -5.68 -33.41 31.48
C ASP A 770 -6.02 -32.35 32.53
N THR A 771 -6.42 -32.80 33.73
CA THR A 771 -6.79 -31.94 34.87
C THR A 771 -5.62 -31.17 35.50
N ARG A 772 -4.38 -31.43 35.05
CA ARG A 772 -3.17 -30.78 35.58
C ARG A 772 -2.83 -29.47 34.87
N LYS A 773 -3.63 -29.05 33.89
CA LYS A 773 -3.42 -27.82 33.12
C LYS A 773 -4.68 -26.96 33.09
N THR A 774 -4.47 -25.65 33.04
CA THR A 774 -5.55 -24.71 32.72
C THR A 774 -5.89 -24.80 31.24
N SER A 775 -7.18 -24.87 30.91
CA SER A 775 -7.65 -24.98 29.53
C SER A 775 -8.82 -24.05 29.25
N ILE A 776 -8.99 -23.69 27.98
CA ILE A 776 -10.04 -22.76 27.53
C ILE A 776 -10.87 -23.42 26.45
N PHE A 777 -12.19 -23.39 26.60
CA PHE A 777 -13.12 -23.94 25.62
C PHE A 777 -14.47 -23.20 25.58
N PRO A 778 -15.04 -22.96 24.39
CA PRO A 778 -14.41 -23.15 23.08
C PRO A 778 -13.26 -22.15 22.85
N ASN A 779 -12.30 -22.50 22.00
CA ASN A 779 -11.27 -21.58 21.51
C ASN A 779 -10.89 -22.00 20.08
N PRO A 780 -11.28 -21.27 19.03
CA PRO A 780 -11.92 -19.94 19.06
C PRO A 780 -13.31 -19.92 19.72
N PHE A 781 -13.68 -18.80 20.34
CA PHE A 781 -14.99 -18.56 20.96
C PHE A 781 -15.74 -17.45 20.23
N THR A 782 -17.06 -17.35 20.44
CA THR A 782 -17.90 -16.29 19.86
C THR A 782 -18.16 -15.21 20.89
N ASP A 783 -19.00 -15.48 21.89
CA ASP A 783 -19.32 -14.49 22.94
C ASP A 783 -18.74 -14.85 24.29
N GLN A 784 -18.70 -16.15 24.61
CA GLN A 784 -18.29 -16.66 25.91
C GLN A 784 -17.37 -17.87 25.78
N PHE A 785 -16.52 -18.06 26.78
CA PHE A 785 -15.73 -19.29 26.96
C PHE A 785 -15.64 -19.69 28.43
N ASN A 786 -15.31 -20.95 28.66
CA ASN A 786 -14.98 -21.50 29.96
C ASN A 786 -13.47 -21.59 30.12
N LEU A 787 -12.98 -21.11 31.25
CA LEU A 787 -11.60 -21.24 31.70
C LEU A 787 -11.56 -22.24 32.83
N ARG A 788 -11.09 -23.46 32.54
CA ARG A 788 -10.89 -24.49 33.56
C ARG A 788 -9.60 -24.19 34.33
N LEU A 789 -9.70 -24.13 35.65
CA LEU A 789 -8.57 -23.93 36.54
C LEU A 789 -8.03 -25.28 37.03
N ILE A 790 -6.76 -25.30 37.43
CA ILE A 790 -6.15 -26.51 38.02
C ILE A 790 -6.75 -26.70 39.42
N PRO A 791 -7.36 -27.85 39.73
CA PRO A 791 -7.92 -28.12 41.05
C PRO A 791 -6.85 -27.96 42.15
N ASN A 792 -7.25 -27.43 43.31
CA ASN A 792 -6.40 -27.18 44.49
C ASN A 792 -5.28 -26.13 44.34
N ARG A 793 -5.25 -25.33 43.25
CA ARG A 793 -4.35 -24.18 43.11
C ARG A 793 -5.07 -22.87 43.41
N VAL A 794 -4.41 -21.95 44.11
CA VAL A 794 -4.99 -20.63 44.45
C VAL A 794 -4.72 -19.60 43.35
N TYR A 795 -5.80 -19.01 42.84
CA TYR A 795 -5.79 -17.92 41.86
C TYR A 795 -6.42 -16.67 42.47
N TYR A 796 -5.81 -15.51 42.24
CA TYR A 796 -6.22 -14.21 42.80
C TYR A 796 -7.01 -13.36 41.81
N SER A 797 -6.67 -13.41 40.52
CA SER A 797 -7.35 -12.61 39.49
C SER A 797 -7.20 -13.19 38.09
N VAL A 798 -8.19 -12.92 37.25
CA VAL A 798 -8.13 -13.13 35.80
C VAL A 798 -8.25 -11.78 35.09
N LYS A 799 -7.32 -11.52 34.18
CA LYS A 799 -7.36 -10.36 33.28
C LYS A 799 -7.39 -10.82 31.84
N ILE A 800 -8.03 -10.06 30.97
CA ILE A 800 -7.92 -10.25 29.53
C ILE A 800 -7.32 -9.00 28.95
N VAL A 801 -6.25 -9.18 28.19
CA VAL A 801 -5.52 -8.11 27.54
C VAL A 801 -5.59 -8.27 26.02
N ASN A 802 -5.76 -7.16 25.32
CA ASN A 802 -5.62 -7.15 23.86
C ASN A 802 -4.13 -7.15 23.46
N ILE A 803 -3.85 -7.27 22.16
CA ILE A 803 -2.49 -7.33 21.63
C ILE A 803 -1.63 -6.07 21.91
N ASN A 804 -2.27 -4.95 22.26
CA ASN A 804 -1.59 -3.71 22.63
C ASN A 804 -1.34 -3.62 24.15
N GLY A 805 -1.65 -4.68 24.91
CA GLY A 805 -1.48 -4.74 26.36
C GLY A 805 -2.57 -4.01 27.15
N GLN A 806 -3.64 -3.53 26.51
CA GLN A 806 -4.75 -2.89 27.22
C GLN A 806 -5.63 -3.96 27.88
N ILE A 807 -5.95 -3.76 29.16
CA ILE A 807 -6.87 -4.62 29.93
C ILE A 807 -8.31 -4.31 29.50
N ILE A 808 -9.03 -5.34 29.04
CA ILE A 808 -10.42 -5.24 28.58
C ILE A 808 -11.40 -6.01 29.48
N TYR A 809 -10.87 -6.86 30.34
CA TYR A 809 -11.62 -7.58 31.38
C TYR A 809 -10.70 -7.77 32.58
N ASP A 810 -11.19 -7.47 33.78
CA ASP A 810 -10.44 -7.63 35.03
C ASP A 810 -11.40 -8.12 36.12
N LYS A 811 -11.13 -9.28 36.69
CA LYS A 811 -11.97 -9.88 37.73
C LYS A 811 -11.11 -10.56 38.79
N ALA A 812 -11.34 -10.18 40.04
CA ALA A 812 -10.81 -10.90 41.20
C ALA A 812 -11.47 -12.28 41.33
N ILE A 813 -10.70 -13.29 41.69
CA ILE A 813 -11.18 -14.66 41.94
C ILE A 813 -11.26 -14.81 43.46
N THR A 814 -12.47 -14.77 44.00
CA THR A 814 -12.73 -14.78 45.45
C THR A 814 -13.10 -16.17 45.99
N ASP A 815 -13.56 -17.07 45.13
CA ASP A 815 -14.02 -18.42 45.50
C ASP A 815 -13.16 -19.51 44.85
N LYS A 816 -13.07 -20.69 45.49
CA LYS A 816 -12.46 -21.89 44.90
C LYS A 816 -13.37 -22.46 43.80
N ALA A 817 -13.29 -21.91 42.59
CA ALA A 817 -14.00 -22.40 41.41
C ALA A 817 -13.04 -23.20 40.51
N ASP A 818 -13.41 -24.44 40.14
CA ASP A 818 -12.62 -25.26 39.20
C ASP A 818 -12.80 -24.80 37.74
N THR A 819 -13.81 -23.96 37.46
CA THR A 819 -14.05 -23.38 36.13
C THR A 819 -14.66 -21.99 36.28
N LEU A 820 -14.15 -21.05 35.48
CA LEU A 820 -14.65 -19.69 35.36
C LEU A 820 -15.27 -19.49 33.98
N GLN A 821 -16.54 -19.13 33.93
CA GLN A 821 -17.18 -18.70 32.68
C GLN A 821 -16.94 -17.21 32.48
N ILE A 822 -16.48 -16.84 31.29
CA ILE A 822 -16.16 -15.46 30.94
C ILE A 822 -16.98 -15.08 29.70
N ASN A 823 -17.77 -14.01 29.81
CA ASN A 823 -18.53 -13.41 28.71
C ASN A 823 -17.82 -12.14 28.23
N LEU A 824 -17.58 -12.07 26.93
CA LEU A 824 -16.96 -10.95 26.21
C LEU A 824 -17.74 -10.62 24.94
N GLU A 825 -19.06 -10.71 24.95
CA GLU A 825 -19.91 -10.36 23.81
C GLU A 825 -19.60 -8.95 23.23
N HIS A 826 -19.23 -7.99 24.10
CA HIS A 826 -18.98 -6.60 23.73
C HIS A 826 -17.59 -6.31 23.12
N ILE A 827 -16.69 -7.29 23.03
CA ILE A 827 -15.34 -7.06 22.47
C ILE A 827 -15.29 -7.42 20.98
N GLU A 828 -14.43 -6.77 20.20
CA GLU A 828 -14.30 -7.06 18.76
C GLU A 828 -13.65 -8.43 18.48
N SER A 829 -13.90 -9.02 17.31
CA SER A 829 -13.23 -10.24 16.87
C SER A 829 -11.72 -10.04 16.80
N GLY A 830 -10.93 -11.00 17.27
CA GLY A 830 -9.47 -10.82 17.38
C GLY A 830 -8.77 -11.78 18.32
N ILE A 831 -7.46 -11.57 18.48
CA ILE A 831 -6.62 -12.34 19.41
C ILE A 831 -6.50 -11.59 20.74
N TYR A 832 -6.70 -12.32 21.83
CA TYR A 832 -6.56 -11.81 23.19
C TYR A 832 -5.74 -12.79 24.04
N PHE A 833 -5.25 -12.30 25.18
CA PHE A 833 -4.53 -13.11 26.15
C PHE A 833 -5.24 -13.07 27.50
N VAL A 834 -5.54 -14.25 28.04
CA VAL A 834 -6.00 -14.42 29.42
C VAL A 834 -4.77 -14.48 30.30
N GLN A 835 -4.65 -13.55 31.24
CA GLN A 835 -3.62 -13.50 32.27
C GLN A 835 -4.23 -13.92 33.61
N LEU A 836 -3.85 -15.10 34.08
CA LEU A 836 -4.23 -15.62 35.39
C LEU A 836 -3.11 -15.34 36.38
N THR A 837 -3.41 -14.64 37.47
CA THR A 837 -2.45 -14.40 38.56
C THR A 837 -2.84 -15.26 39.76
N GLY A 838 -1.90 -16.06 40.26
CA GLY A 838 -2.11 -16.93 41.42
C GLY A 838 -0.85 -17.12 42.26
N GLU A 839 -0.90 -18.02 43.24
CA GLU A 839 0.17 -18.25 44.22
C GLU A 839 1.52 -18.68 43.61
N LYS A 840 1.50 -19.25 42.40
CA LYS A 840 2.70 -19.67 41.64
C LYS A 840 3.16 -18.64 40.61
N GLY A 841 2.61 -17.43 40.63
CA GLY A 841 2.88 -16.36 39.67
C GLY A 841 1.81 -16.24 38.58
N MET A 842 2.16 -15.53 37.51
CA MET A 842 1.25 -15.24 36.39
C MET A 842 1.40 -16.28 35.27
N GLU A 843 0.28 -16.79 34.78
CA GLU A 843 0.22 -17.62 33.57
C GLU A 843 -0.62 -16.95 32.48
N SER A 844 -0.28 -17.20 31.22
CA SER A 844 -0.93 -16.57 30.06
C SER A 844 -1.41 -17.59 29.04
N LEU A 845 -2.68 -17.48 28.62
CA LEU A 845 -3.32 -18.35 27.65
C LEU A 845 -3.84 -17.52 26.47
N LYS A 846 -3.59 -17.99 25.24
CA LYS A 846 -4.07 -17.33 24.02
C LYS A 846 -5.53 -17.72 23.74
N ILE A 847 -6.38 -16.74 23.50
CA ILE A 847 -7.77 -16.95 23.03
C ILE A 847 -8.01 -16.22 21.71
N MET A 848 -8.97 -16.71 20.93
CA MET A 848 -9.39 -16.12 19.67
C MET A 848 -10.90 -15.91 19.67
N LYS A 849 -11.35 -14.66 19.50
CA LYS A 849 -12.76 -14.32 19.27
C LYS A 849 -13.04 -14.34 17.76
N ASN A 850 -14.05 -15.09 17.35
CA ASN A 850 -14.52 -15.18 15.97
C ASN A 850 -15.20 -13.91 15.46
#